data_AF-A0A8T4WUX1-F1
#
_entry.id   AF-A0A8T4WUX1-F1
#
_cell.length_a   1.000
_cell.length_b   1.000
_cell.length_c   1.000
_cell.angle_alpha   90.00
_cell.angle_beta   90.00
_cell.angle_gamma   90.00
#
_symmetry.space_group_name_H-M   'P 1'
#
loop_
_entity.id
_entity.type
_entity.pdbx_description
1 polymer ?
#
loop_
_entity_poly.entity_id
_entity_poly.type
_entity_poly.pdbx_seq_one_letter_code
_entity_poly.pdbx_strand_id
1 'polypeptide(L)'
;MEWKRKSCLFFTIALLFISTFTAAAASSQTLEQNSAEESINSVGRQIEGEDSKEKRDISLRDIEQLKKKVKSIKERLESAPQRLNKEKRTSFKSEERASYALAQDYVNHDPIWIDNDTDLSDQANQENWTGNGTSENPYLIEGYEINGNVSGYGIYMGNVTDHFVVKDCQIYNASGNTTDGFQNSGLYLNNTINGRLENNTIFESEIGIYLTDSDENSLVGNTVSKNTYGLFLSSSEANVIERNDAVGNHKAGMNLTVSDGNQIVKNKVSNNTIGIQNWQSSGNSIIKNEMIANEARGISLDTQILSLTPSEDNEILDNHVSGSEYGIYLGPFSNNNKITNNSVSGSTFGVYIGIPLNTDLLPIPIPYGEASISAPLISPRDNVVTENHIENNLFNPYSIVFFVSESNFVDNNTMKNGGMMIQGIFESDWNTHTITLNNTVNGKPVRYWKNREGGTVPKGSGQIILANCTDVEIEGQDLNEGSIGIQLGFSDNNSITHNTISGAAQGLDLSSSSDNIVTRNKFTMNFLYPVSLMLASNNLIYHNNFINNMAEPMDLGVNQWTDGYPSGGNYWSGYEGKDEYYGPDQDRYGSDGIADTPYEGETVTDEYPLTKPVPTPHVRIDNPEEGDFIPKTDITANWTGMYRFTDTLWYEVKLDNGGWEDVEQNDEYELEDLEEGVHEFSVKVKDGNGNRSVNTNSFTVDVSDPEVDISSPEEGQTLDKENITVEWDGSDEVSGIGYYEVMLDGGLEYEGEAESCNLSDLQDGAHTVEVRAYDKAGNNKSAHVNFSIDTTPPDLQIKSPEEGDTIGEESVTAEWEAEDEVSEIDYYEVRLKGHRWINLGTETSYEFTGLEDGEYTVEVRALDVLENVASENATFEVDTVPPEVEILTPMEEELLAGDSVTVEWSGDDNRGKISFYEVRIDNEEWIEVESETSYTFENVEDGFKKLEVRAIDEGGNSETDSVNFTLDDTPPDIEILSPGEGDIIHSSSVEMEWNGTDEISAVDHYEVRIGGEEWTDVKDYENYTFTGLEDGLTKFYVRAVDSVGNKGEANFSVLVELPKSYTITVGPVKDVEGDYVNDVTVVLSWKDGEKRLEKGEDGRYNFTVELVEDPDDIEFEYKIKDERLEEPETGKFSGTESGEVILDQLDDDPIYLFMGVIGVATLMILLVALRKRKSLGTKRKRPRDLVTLEKKDEGS
;
A
#
# COMPACT_ATOMS: atom_id res chain seq x y z
N MET A 1 -23.23 -51.75 19.58
CA MET A 1 -23.91 -51.97 20.87
C MET A 1 -23.43 -51.01 21.96
N GLU A 2 -22.18 -50.53 21.94
CA GLU A 2 -21.70 -49.49 22.88
C GLU A 2 -22.45 -48.15 22.78
N TRP A 3 -23.02 -47.81 21.62
CA TRP A 3 -23.89 -46.64 21.43
C TRP A 3 -25.01 -46.54 22.49
N LYS A 4 -25.67 -47.65 22.83
CA LYS A 4 -26.75 -47.69 23.85
C LYS A 4 -26.27 -47.43 25.29
N ARG A 5 -24.96 -47.25 25.54
CA ARG A 5 -24.44 -46.79 26.85
C ARG A 5 -24.15 -45.29 26.91
N LYS A 6 -24.04 -44.58 25.78
CA LYS A 6 -23.91 -43.11 25.79
C LYS A 6 -25.27 -42.43 25.95
N SER A 7 -26.32 -42.91 25.27
CA SER A 7 -27.66 -42.34 25.36
C SER A 7 -28.20 -42.35 26.81
N CYS A 8 -28.02 -43.44 27.55
CA CYS A 8 -28.46 -43.50 28.96
C CYS A 8 -27.72 -42.51 29.87
N LEU A 9 -26.47 -42.13 29.55
CA LEU A 9 -25.72 -41.16 30.35
C LEU A 9 -26.24 -39.73 30.10
N PHE A 10 -26.55 -39.39 28.84
CA PHE A 10 -27.23 -38.14 28.50
C PHE A 10 -28.63 -38.08 29.12
N PHE A 11 -29.42 -39.15 29.04
CA PHE A 11 -30.75 -39.22 29.67
C PHE A 11 -30.67 -39.06 31.21
N THR A 12 -29.61 -39.60 31.83
CA THR A 12 -29.37 -39.40 33.27
C THR A 12 -29.00 -37.94 33.60
N ILE A 13 -28.25 -37.26 32.73
CA ILE A 13 -27.89 -35.85 32.91
C ILE A 13 -29.10 -34.93 32.69
N ALA A 14 -29.93 -35.18 31.66
CA ALA A 14 -31.17 -34.45 31.43
C ALA A 14 -32.16 -34.62 32.61
N LEU A 15 -32.33 -35.85 33.10
CA LEU A 15 -33.15 -36.11 34.30
C LEU A 15 -32.55 -35.49 35.56
N LEU A 16 -31.21 -35.46 35.73
CA LEU A 16 -30.58 -34.76 36.86
C LEU A 16 -30.81 -33.24 36.81
N PHE A 17 -30.76 -32.63 35.62
CA PHE A 17 -31.06 -31.20 35.44
C PHE A 17 -32.51 -30.84 35.78
N ILE A 18 -33.47 -31.76 35.58
CA ILE A 18 -34.89 -31.52 35.86
C ILE A 18 -35.30 -31.95 37.29
N SER A 19 -34.64 -32.94 37.91
CA SER A 19 -35.09 -33.56 39.18
C SER A 19 -34.20 -33.33 40.40
N THR A 20 -33.29 -32.35 40.40
CA THR A 20 -32.41 -32.08 41.57
C THR A 20 -32.53 -30.70 42.22
N PHE A 21 -33.43 -29.83 41.76
CA PHE A 21 -33.56 -28.45 42.26
C PHE A 21 -34.63 -28.20 43.35
N THR A 22 -35.05 -29.24 44.09
CA THR A 22 -35.91 -29.11 45.28
C THR A 22 -35.29 -29.69 46.57
N ALA A 23 -33.99 -30.05 46.59
CA ALA A 23 -33.36 -30.66 47.77
C ALA A 23 -31.83 -30.38 47.96
N ALA A 24 -31.29 -29.26 47.47
CA ALA A 24 -29.82 -29.04 47.42
C ALA A 24 -29.29 -27.69 47.94
N ALA A 25 -30.02 -26.94 48.78
CA ALA A 25 -29.60 -25.63 49.33
C ALA A 25 -28.38 -25.64 50.30
N ALA A 26 -27.63 -26.75 50.35
CA ALA A 26 -26.42 -26.90 51.16
C ALA A 26 -25.36 -27.82 50.51
N SER A 27 -24.18 -27.23 50.26
CA SER A 27 -22.86 -27.85 50.02
C SER A 27 -22.45 -28.33 48.61
N SER A 28 -21.14 -28.20 48.34
CA SER A 28 -20.33 -28.93 47.33
C SER A 28 -20.20 -28.45 45.86
N GLN A 29 -20.61 -27.23 45.50
CA GLN A 29 -20.19 -26.61 44.23
C GLN A 29 -18.65 -26.52 44.08
N THR A 30 -18.04 -27.48 43.37
CA THR A 30 -16.64 -27.40 42.89
C THR A 30 -16.34 -28.26 41.65
N LEU A 31 -17.30 -29.04 41.15
CA LEU A 31 -17.09 -29.98 40.02
C LEU A 31 -17.74 -29.52 38.70
N GLU A 32 -18.71 -28.60 38.75
CA GLU A 32 -19.56 -28.27 37.59
C GLU A 32 -18.94 -27.22 36.65
N GLN A 33 -18.13 -26.29 37.17
CA GLN A 33 -17.55 -25.19 36.38
C GLN A 33 -16.70 -25.70 35.20
N ASN A 34 -15.88 -26.72 35.43
CA ASN A 34 -14.99 -27.29 34.41
C ASN A 34 -15.76 -27.91 33.23
N SER A 35 -16.96 -28.46 33.47
CA SER A 35 -17.73 -29.15 32.42
C SER A 35 -18.34 -28.20 31.41
N ALA A 36 -18.66 -26.96 31.80
CA ALA A 36 -19.11 -25.93 30.87
C ALA A 36 -17.93 -25.34 30.09
N GLU A 37 -16.78 -25.14 30.75
CA GLU A 37 -15.56 -24.67 30.08
C GLU A 37 -15.04 -25.66 29.02
N GLU A 38 -15.06 -26.98 29.24
CA GLU A 38 -14.62 -27.93 28.22
C GLU A 38 -15.51 -27.92 26.96
N SER A 39 -16.83 -27.79 27.10
CA SER A 39 -17.76 -27.69 25.96
C SER A 39 -17.59 -26.37 25.18
N ILE A 40 -17.47 -25.23 25.87
CA ILE A 40 -17.28 -23.93 25.21
C ILE A 40 -15.91 -23.87 24.51
N ASN A 41 -14.86 -24.38 25.17
CA ASN A 41 -13.54 -24.53 24.55
C ASN A 41 -13.50 -25.62 23.45
N SER A 42 -14.53 -26.47 23.30
CA SER A 42 -14.66 -27.36 22.13
C SER A 42 -15.13 -26.56 20.90
N VAL A 43 -16.21 -25.80 21.05
CA VAL A 43 -16.77 -24.97 19.96
C VAL A 43 -15.76 -23.92 19.49
N GLY A 44 -15.07 -23.25 20.41
CA GLY A 44 -13.99 -22.30 20.04
C GLY A 44 -12.89 -22.94 19.20
N ARG A 45 -12.46 -24.17 19.54
CA ARG A 45 -11.43 -24.91 18.80
C ARG A 45 -11.91 -25.51 17.47
N GLN A 46 -13.21 -25.61 17.23
CA GLN A 46 -13.74 -25.95 15.90
C GLN A 46 -13.73 -24.72 14.97
N ILE A 47 -14.00 -23.52 15.50
CA ILE A 47 -14.06 -22.28 14.70
C ILE A 47 -12.65 -21.79 14.30
N GLU A 48 -11.63 -22.02 15.13
CA GLU A 48 -10.22 -21.71 14.80
C GLU A 48 -9.50 -22.83 14.02
N GLY A 49 -10.21 -23.90 13.64
CA GLY A 49 -9.59 -25.18 13.26
C GLY A 49 -9.62 -25.58 11.78
N GLU A 50 -10.46 -24.99 10.93
CA GLU A 50 -10.73 -25.50 9.57
C GLU A 50 -10.51 -24.46 8.46
N ASP A 51 -9.34 -24.53 7.83
CA ASP A 51 -8.97 -23.78 6.63
C ASP A 51 -9.62 -24.42 5.39
N SER A 52 -10.87 -24.03 5.07
CA SER A 52 -11.59 -24.48 3.88
C SER A 52 -12.38 -23.34 3.22
N LYS A 53 -12.41 -23.31 1.89
CA LYS A 53 -12.86 -22.14 1.10
C LYS A 53 -14.37 -22.00 0.90
N GLU A 54 -15.19 -22.90 1.42
CA GLU A 54 -16.63 -22.97 1.11
C GLU A 54 -17.52 -23.02 2.37
N LYS A 55 -17.66 -21.87 3.05
CA LYS A 55 -18.81 -21.53 3.93
C LYS A 55 -18.74 -20.06 4.37
N ARG A 56 -19.32 -19.14 3.59
CA ARG A 56 -19.63 -17.76 3.99
C ARG A 56 -21.12 -17.50 3.84
N ASP A 57 -21.89 -17.88 4.85
CA ASP A 57 -23.30 -17.48 5.04
C ASP A 57 -23.65 -17.34 6.54
N ILE A 58 -22.68 -16.83 7.30
CA ILE A 58 -22.89 -16.29 8.64
C ILE A 58 -22.34 -14.86 8.59
N SER A 59 -23.18 -13.85 8.81
CA SER A 59 -22.71 -12.48 8.75
C SER A 59 -21.82 -12.17 9.95
N LEU A 60 -20.86 -11.25 9.78
CA LEU A 60 -20.08 -10.73 10.91
C LEU A 60 -21.00 -10.11 11.97
N ARG A 61 -22.17 -9.59 11.56
CA ARG A 61 -23.26 -9.11 12.43
C ARG A 61 -23.79 -10.21 13.36
N ASP A 62 -24.03 -11.42 12.87
CA ASP A 62 -24.55 -12.54 13.68
C ASP A 62 -23.52 -13.01 14.71
N ILE A 63 -22.25 -13.11 14.29
CA ILE A 63 -21.13 -13.45 15.19
C ILE A 63 -20.94 -12.36 16.25
N GLU A 64 -21.12 -11.09 15.90
CA GLU A 64 -21.00 -9.99 16.85
C GLU A 64 -22.22 -9.87 17.77
N GLN A 65 -23.43 -10.17 17.30
CA GLN A 65 -24.62 -10.34 18.15
C GLN A 65 -24.43 -11.49 19.13
N LEU A 66 -23.93 -12.65 18.69
CA LEU A 66 -23.59 -13.78 19.56
C LEU A 66 -22.54 -13.38 20.60
N LYS A 67 -21.46 -12.68 20.21
CA LYS A 67 -20.46 -12.17 21.16
C LYS A 67 -21.06 -11.18 22.16
N LYS A 68 -21.94 -10.27 21.72
CA LYS A 68 -22.66 -9.31 22.59
C LYS A 68 -23.67 -10.01 23.50
N LYS A 69 -24.36 -11.07 23.06
CA LYS A 69 -25.28 -11.89 23.86
C LYS A 69 -24.56 -12.78 24.85
N VAL A 70 -23.49 -13.48 24.45
CA VAL A 70 -22.63 -14.25 25.38
C VAL A 70 -22.01 -13.34 26.43
N LYS A 71 -21.55 -12.14 26.04
CA LYS A 71 -21.11 -11.11 26.99
C LYS A 71 -22.27 -10.69 27.92
N SER A 72 -23.46 -10.39 27.40
CA SER A 72 -24.61 -10.01 28.23
C SER A 72 -25.11 -11.15 29.13
N ILE A 73 -25.01 -12.42 28.72
CA ILE A 73 -25.38 -13.59 29.53
C ILE A 73 -24.35 -13.80 30.64
N LYS A 74 -23.06 -13.64 30.33
CA LYS A 74 -21.98 -13.64 31.33
C LYS A 74 -22.15 -12.49 32.33
N GLU A 75 -22.42 -11.28 31.84
CA GLU A 75 -22.70 -10.11 32.68
C GLU A 75 -24.01 -10.28 33.49
N ARG A 76 -25.05 -10.95 32.98
CA ARG A 76 -26.26 -11.33 33.75
C ARG A 76 -26.00 -12.41 34.79
N LEU A 77 -25.13 -13.38 34.53
CA LEU A 77 -24.69 -14.38 35.52
C LEU A 77 -23.77 -13.78 36.61
N GLU A 78 -22.94 -12.79 36.25
CA GLU A 78 -22.06 -12.06 37.16
C GLU A 78 -22.77 -10.91 37.93
N SER A 79 -23.93 -10.43 37.44
CA SER A 79 -24.78 -9.41 38.09
C SER A 79 -26.04 -9.96 38.78
N ALA A 80 -26.44 -11.20 38.50
CA ALA A 80 -27.25 -11.99 39.43
C ALA A 80 -26.58 -12.00 40.82
N PRO A 81 -27.31 -12.21 41.94
CA PRO A 81 -26.79 -12.03 43.31
C PRO A 81 -25.74 -13.06 43.78
N GLN A 82 -24.96 -13.68 42.88
CA GLN A 82 -23.83 -14.55 43.22
C GLN A 82 -22.75 -13.86 44.09
N ARG A 83 -22.65 -12.52 44.06
CA ARG A 83 -21.80 -11.75 44.98
C ARG A 83 -22.22 -11.80 46.46
N LEU A 84 -23.29 -12.50 46.83
CA LEU A 84 -23.67 -12.72 48.24
C LEU A 84 -23.50 -14.15 48.77
N ASN A 85 -23.41 -15.19 47.93
CA ASN A 85 -23.77 -16.55 48.39
C ASN A 85 -22.63 -17.59 48.50
N LYS A 86 -21.36 -17.17 48.49
CA LYS A 86 -20.23 -18.10 48.77
C LYS A 86 -19.15 -17.56 49.72
N GLU A 87 -18.71 -16.31 49.57
CA GLU A 87 -17.76 -15.70 50.52
C GLU A 87 -18.44 -14.99 51.71
N LYS A 88 -19.77 -14.77 51.69
CA LYS A 88 -20.51 -14.11 52.79
C LYS A 88 -21.31 -15.05 53.71
N ARG A 89 -21.39 -16.36 53.43
CA ARG A 89 -21.88 -17.35 54.43
C ARG A 89 -20.94 -17.51 55.65
N THR A 90 -19.74 -16.93 55.59
CA THR A 90 -18.92 -16.59 56.76
C THR A 90 -18.39 -15.17 56.61
N SER A 91 -18.67 -14.29 57.58
CA SER A 91 -18.37 -12.84 57.56
C SER A 91 -19.14 -11.99 56.53
N PHE A 92 -20.37 -11.63 56.89
CA PHE A 92 -20.72 -10.21 56.78
C PHE A 92 -19.81 -9.43 57.74
N LYS A 93 -18.82 -8.71 57.19
CA LYS A 93 -18.00 -7.77 57.95
C LYS A 93 -18.87 -6.60 58.45
N SER A 94 -18.62 -6.17 59.68
CA SER A 94 -19.42 -5.20 60.43
C SER A 94 -19.19 -3.73 60.03
N GLU A 95 -18.87 -3.44 58.76
CA GLU A 95 -18.23 -2.18 58.37
C GLU A 95 -19.18 -1.12 57.77
N GLU A 96 -20.44 -1.44 57.45
CA GLU A 96 -21.45 -0.46 56.95
C GLU A 96 -22.71 -0.26 57.82
N ARG A 97 -22.89 -0.99 58.93
CA ARG A 97 -23.86 -0.61 60.01
C ARG A 97 -23.19 0.11 61.19
N ALA A 98 -21.87 0.30 61.16
CA ALA A 98 -21.08 0.94 62.22
C ALA A 98 -21.26 2.47 62.34
N SER A 99 -22.10 3.08 61.52
CA SER A 99 -22.39 4.53 61.50
C SER A 99 -23.63 4.95 62.28
N TYR A 100 -24.51 4.01 62.65
CA TYR A 100 -25.70 4.27 63.49
C TYR A 100 -25.76 3.43 64.78
N ALA A 101 -24.94 2.38 64.89
CA ALA A 101 -24.69 1.72 66.17
C ALA A 101 -23.80 2.60 67.07
N LEU A 102 -24.40 3.60 67.72
CA LEU A 102 -23.96 3.92 69.08
C LEU A 102 -24.05 2.63 69.90
N ALA A 103 -23.08 2.38 70.79
CA ALA A 103 -23.22 1.34 71.79
C ALA A 103 -24.35 1.77 72.75
N GLN A 104 -25.55 1.27 72.49
CA GLN A 104 -26.72 1.50 73.33
C GLN A 104 -26.56 0.61 74.55
N ASP A 105 -26.32 1.22 75.71
CA ASP A 105 -26.14 0.51 76.99
C ASP A 105 -27.49 -0.04 77.45
N TYR A 106 -27.93 -1.16 76.85
CA TYR A 106 -29.18 -1.84 77.18
C TYR A 106 -29.19 -2.29 78.66
N VAL A 107 -30.35 -2.16 79.31
CA VAL A 107 -30.58 -2.67 80.66
C VAL A 107 -31.04 -4.12 80.58
N ASN A 108 -30.27 -5.06 81.14
CA ASN A 108 -30.69 -6.48 81.20
C ASN A 108 -31.97 -6.61 82.06
N HIS A 109 -32.99 -7.29 81.51
CA HIS A 109 -34.29 -7.48 82.14
C HIS A 109 -34.80 -8.92 81.89
N ASP A 110 -35.50 -9.51 82.86
CA ASP A 110 -36.15 -10.82 82.71
C ASP A 110 -37.33 -10.73 81.70
N PRO A 111 -37.83 -11.84 81.14
CA PRO A 111 -38.99 -11.81 80.24
C PRO A 111 -40.21 -11.10 80.84
N ILE A 112 -40.82 -10.19 80.07
CA ILE A 112 -41.98 -9.39 80.48
C ILE A 112 -43.27 -10.12 80.11
N TRP A 113 -44.22 -10.17 81.04
CA TRP A 113 -45.54 -10.75 80.83
C TRP A 113 -46.63 -9.82 81.40
N ILE A 114 -47.57 -9.42 80.55
CA ILE A 114 -48.75 -8.61 80.86
C ILE A 114 -49.97 -9.35 80.31
N ASP A 115 -51.02 -9.60 81.11
CA ASP A 115 -52.23 -10.31 80.64
C ASP A 115 -53.51 -9.45 80.62
N ASN A 116 -53.42 -8.16 81.04
CA ASN A 116 -54.45 -7.12 80.88
C ASN A 116 -53.91 -5.73 81.26
N ASP A 117 -54.71 -4.67 81.04
CA ASP A 117 -54.39 -3.27 81.38
C ASP A 117 -54.04 -3.03 82.87
N THR A 118 -54.60 -3.81 83.80
CA THR A 118 -54.26 -3.69 85.23
C THR A 118 -52.83 -4.13 85.47
N ASP A 119 -52.44 -5.28 84.92
CA ASP A 119 -51.08 -5.83 85.01
C ASP A 119 -50.07 -4.85 84.40
N LEU A 120 -50.42 -4.23 83.26
CA LEU A 120 -49.60 -3.19 82.61
C LEU A 120 -49.38 -2.01 83.55
N SER A 121 -50.45 -1.52 84.19
CA SER A 121 -50.35 -0.40 85.13
C SER A 121 -49.57 -0.75 86.40
N ASP A 122 -49.72 -1.96 86.94
CA ASP A 122 -49.01 -2.40 88.15
C ASP A 122 -47.51 -2.64 87.85
N GLN A 123 -47.17 -3.28 86.72
CA GLN A 123 -45.78 -3.48 86.29
C GLN A 123 -45.11 -2.13 85.94
N ALA A 124 -45.82 -1.20 85.29
CA ALA A 124 -45.32 0.16 85.04
C ALA A 124 -45.01 0.92 86.35
N ASN A 125 -45.86 0.77 87.38
CA ASN A 125 -45.62 1.35 88.70
C ASN A 125 -44.47 0.65 89.45
N GLN A 126 -44.23 -0.65 89.23
CA GLN A 126 -43.12 -1.39 89.83
C GLN A 126 -41.76 -0.96 89.24
N GLU A 127 -41.64 -0.97 87.91
CA GLU A 127 -40.39 -0.65 87.21
C GLU A 127 -40.17 0.85 86.98
N ASN A 128 -41.17 1.69 87.31
CA ASN A 128 -41.17 3.14 87.14
C ASN A 128 -41.16 3.57 85.65
N TRP A 129 -41.84 2.81 84.79
CA TRP A 129 -42.06 3.17 83.39
C TRP A 129 -42.85 4.48 83.28
N THR A 130 -42.45 5.39 82.39
CA THR A 130 -43.17 6.64 82.17
C THR A 130 -44.42 6.41 81.32
N GLY A 131 -45.55 6.98 81.72
CA GLY A 131 -46.81 6.91 80.97
C GLY A 131 -48.04 6.94 81.86
N ASN A 132 -49.22 6.81 81.27
CA ASN A 132 -50.49 6.56 81.97
C ASN A 132 -51.55 5.87 81.08
N GLY A 133 -51.13 5.10 80.07
CA GLY A 133 -52.02 4.36 79.17
C GLY A 133 -52.78 5.21 78.14
N THR A 134 -52.61 6.53 78.10
CA THR A 134 -53.35 7.41 77.17
C THR A 134 -52.60 7.64 75.86
N SER A 135 -53.31 7.93 74.77
CA SER A 135 -52.71 8.21 73.45
C SER A 135 -51.75 9.40 73.44
N GLU A 136 -51.96 10.38 74.33
CA GLU A 136 -51.06 11.53 74.52
C GLU A 136 -49.82 11.19 75.39
N ASN A 137 -49.87 10.11 76.17
CA ASN A 137 -48.85 9.73 77.15
C ASN A 137 -48.87 8.20 77.44
N PRO A 138 -48.46 7.37 76.47
CA PRO A 138 -48.48 5.91 76.57
C PRO A 138 -47.48 5.39 77.61
N TYR A 139 -47.66 4.15 78.10
CA TYR A 139 -46.64 3.47 78.90
C TYR A 139 -45.41 3.12 78.05
N LEU A 140 -44.22 3.56 78.48
CA LEU A 140 -42.97 3.41 77.74
C LEU A 140 -42.08 2.30 78.33
N ILE A 141 -41.87 1.26 77.54
CA ILE A 141 -40.95 0.14 77.78
C ILE A 141 -39.75 0.36 76.85
N GLU A 142 -38.64 0.92 77.36
CA GLU A 142 -37.53 1.40 76.52
C GLU A 142 -36.16 0.87 76.97
N GLY A 143 -35.32 0.47 76.01
CA GLY A 143 -33.88 0.23 76.21
C GLY A 143 -33.49 -1.06 76.94
N TYR A 144 -34.35 -2.09 76.96
CA TYR A 144 -34.05 -3.37 77.62
C TYR A 144 -33.31 -4.38 76.71
N GLU A 145 -32.42 -5.18 77.31
CA GLU A 145 -31.93 -6.45 76.75
C GLU A 145 -32.70 -7.60 77.42
N ILE A 146 -33.42 -8.41 76.64
CA ILE A 146 -34.27 -9.50 77.13
C ILE A 146 -33.96 -10.80 76.40
N ASN A 147 -33.69 -11.86 77.15
CA ASN A 147 -33.39 -13.19 76.64
C ASN A 147 -34.55 -14.15 76.95
N GLY A 148 -35.31 -14.56 75.93
CA GLY A 148 -36.53 -15.39 76.05
C GLY A 148 -36.27 -16.89 76.25
N ASN A 149 -35.08 -17.29 76.68
CA ASN A 149 -34.72 -18.68 76.87
C ASN A 149 -35.57 -19.30 78.00
N VAL A 150 -36.04 -20.52 77.80
CA VAL A 150 -36.90 -21.30 78.70
C VAL A 150 -38.33 -20.74 78.86
N SER A 151 -38.54 -19.42 78.88
CA SER A 151 -39.87 -18.80 78.92
C SER A 151 -40.68 -19.05 77.63
N GLY A 152 -40.01 -19.06 76.47
CA GLY A 152 -40.70 -19.12 75.17
C GLY A 152 -41.30 -17.78 74.73
N TYR A 153 -40.97 -16.70 75.42
CA TYR A 153 -41.26 -15.33 75.02
C TYR A 153 -40.23 -14.35 75.60
N GLY A 154 -40.00 -13.23 74.93
CA GLY A 154 -39.26 -12.09 75.49
C GLY A 154 -40.20 -11.07 76.14
N ILE A 155 -41.17 -10.58 75.38
CA ILE A 155 -42.26 -9.72 75.88
C ILE A 155 -43.59 -10.31 75.41
N TYR A 156 -44.52 -10.55 76.35
CA TYR A 156 -45.92 -10.91 76.07
C TYR A 156 -46.85 -9.79 76.56
N MET A 157 -47.77 -9.37 75.67
CA MET A 157 -48.86 -8.44 75.94
C MET A 157 -50.18 -9.12 75.54
N GLY A 158 -50.98 -9.50 76.53
CA GLY A 158 -52.31 -10.08 76.37
C GLY A 158 -53.40 -9.12 76.81
N ASN A 159 -54.50 -9.03 76.05
CA ASN A 159 -55.72 -8.31 76.42
C ASN A 159 -55.52 -6.83 76.80
N VAL A 160 -54.54 -6.15 76.18
CA VAL A 160 -54.21 -4.74 76.47
C VAL A 160 -54.97 -3.80 75.54
N THR A 161 -55.59 -2.77 76.12
CA THR A 161 -56.31 -1.70 75.43
C THR A 161 -55.77 -0.29 75.72
N ASP A 162 -55.05 -0.11 76.85
CA ASP A 162 -54.26 1.09 77.15
C ASP A 162 -53.10 1.24 76.14
N HIS A 163 -52.77 2.48 75.76
CA HIS A 163 -51.66 2.76 74.85
C HIS A 163 -50.30 2.49 75.50
N PHE A 164 -49.45 1.76 74.79
CA PHE A 164 -48.07 1.48 75.18
C PHE A 164 -47.10 1.62 74.00
N VAL A 165 -45.82 1.83 74.32
CA VAL A 165 -44.69 1.92 73.39
C VAL A 165 -43.61 0.97 73.89
N VAL A 166 -43.25 -0.04 73.09
CA VAL A 166 -42.01 -0.82 73.27
C VAL A 166 -40.98 -0.27 72.29
N LYS A 167 -39.87 0.28 72.79
CA LYS A 167 -38.94 1.06 71.97
C LYS A 167 -37.48 0.78 72.25
N ASP A 168 -36.68 0.73 71.18
CA ASP A 168 -35.23 0.56 71.21
C ASP A 168 -34.79 -0.61 72.13
N CYS A 169 -35.55 -1.70 72.22
CA CYS A 169 -35.20 -2.91 72.99
C CYS A 169 -34.50 -3.96 72.12
N GLN A 170 -33.64 -4.78 72.73
CA GLN A 170 -33.02 -5.95 72.12
C GLN A 170 -33.60 -7.23 72.74
N ILE A 171 -34.24 -8.07 71.92
CA ILE A 171 -34.97 -9.25 72.39
C ILE A 171 -34.50 -10.48 71.60
N TYR A 172 -34.12 -11.57 72.27
CA TYR A 172 -33.55 -12.71 71.54
C TYR A 172 -33.75 -14.07 72.19
N ASN A 173 -33.55 -15.12 71.39
CA ASN A 173 -33.52 -16.52 71.82
C ASN A 173 -34.81 -16.92 72.60
N ALA A 174 -35.99 -16.58 72.07
CA ALA A 174 -37.25 -17.09 72.62
C ALA A 174 -37.35 -18.60 72.33
N SER A 175 -37.06 -19.42 73.34
CA SER A 175 -36.95 -20.88 73.20
C SER A 175 -37.44 -21.62 74.44
N GLY A 176 -38.77 -21.81 74.52
CA GLY A 176 -39.47 -22.51 75.59
C GLY A 176 -40.12 -23.81 75.10
N ASN A 177 -40.99 -24.39 75.93
CA ASN A 177 -41.75 -25.58 75.57
C ASN A 177 -43.05 -25.19 74.87
N THR A 178 -43.31 -25.71 73.67
CA THR A 178 -44.44 -25.28 72.81
C THR A 178 -45.82 -25.75 73.28
N THR A 179 -45.95 -26.31 74.49
CA THR A 179 -47.21 -26.79 75.05
C THR A 179 -48.18 -25.69 75.50
N ASP A 180 -47.66 -24.47 75.70
CA ASP A 180 -48.36 -23.45 76.50
C ASP A 180 -48.96 -22.31 75.64
N GLY A 181 -48.74 -22.32 74.32
CA GLY A 181 -49.42 -21.45 73.34
C GLY A 181 -48.64 -20.21 72.86
N PHE A 182 -47.45 -19.95 73.39
CA PHE A 182 -46.69 -18.69 73.14
C PHE A 182 -45.83 -18.67 71.87
N GLN A 183 -45.81 -19.78 71.13
CA GLN A 183 -45.15 -19.95 69.82
C GLN A 183 -43.68 -19.51 69.74
N ASN A 184 -42.94 -19.51 70.86
CA ASN A 184 -41.52 -19.15 70.92
C ASN A 184 -41.23 -17.77 70.27
N SER A 185 -42.06 -16.79 70.66
CA SER A 185 -42.13 -15.47 70.04
C SER A 185 -41.28 -14.44 70.78
N GLY A 186 -40.38 -13.72 70.12
CA GLY A 186 -39.57 -12.68 70.76
C GLY A 186 -40.44 -11.60 71.41
N LEU A 187 -41.35 -11.01 70.64
CA LEU A 187 -42.42 -10.12 71.14
C LEU A 187 -43.77 -10.63 70.64
N TYR A 188 -44.73 -10.83 71.55
CA TYR A 188 -46.06 -11.35 71.24
C TYR A 188 -47.16 -10.40 71.74
N LEU A 189 -47.98 -9.89 70.81
CA LEU A 189 -49.23 -9.21 71.08
C LEU A 189 -50.40 -10.19 70.84
N ASN A 190 -51.31 -10.29 71.80
CA ASN A 190 -52.44 -11.22 71.79
C ASN A 190 -53.70 -10.49 72.27
N ASN A 191 -54.79 -10.48 71.48
CA ASN A 191 -56.02 -9.73 71.78
C ASN A 191 -55.73 -8.27 72.21
N THR A 192 -54.81 -7.59 71.52
CA THR A 192 -54.21 -6.33 71.96
C THR A 192 -54.30 -5.25 70.89
N ILE A 193 -54.68 -4.05 71.29
CA ILE A 193 -54.79 -2.86 70.42
C ILE A 193 -53.87 -1.74 70.89
N ASN A 194 -53.81 -0.64 70.14
CA ASN A 194 -53.18 0.63 70.56
C ASN A 194 -51.65 0.59 70.81
N GLY A 195 -50.99 -0.54 70.58
CA GLY A 195 -49.57 -0.77 70.81
C GLY A 195 -48.67 -0.18 69.74
N ARG A 196 -47.52 0.35 70.16
CA ARG A 196 -46.45 0.85 69.27
C ARG A 196 -45.14 0.11 69.52
N LEU A 197 -44.58 -0.51 68.48
CA LEU A 197 -43.30 -1.20 68.52
C LEU A 197 -42.30 -0.43 67.67
N GLU A 198 -41.28 0.18 68.29
CA GLU A 198 -40.38 1.14 67.61
C GLU A 198 -38.89 0.76 67.70
N ASN A 199 -38.22 0.63 66.56
CA ASN A 199 -36.78 0.35 66.42
C ASN A 199 -36.22 -0.89 67.16
N ASN A 200 -37.08 -1.79 67.64
CA ASN A 200 -36.63 -2.96 68.42
C ASN A 200 -35.83 -3.93 67.53
N THR A 201 -34.86 -4.62 68.11
CA THR A 201 -34.04 -5.63 67.43
C THR A 201 -34.36 -7.02 67.98
N ILE A 202 -35.03 -7.86 67.17
CA ILE A 202 -35.49 -9.19 67.58
C ILE A 202 -34.85 -10.30 66.73
N PHE A 203 -34.23 -11.30 67.38
CA PHE A 203 -33.52 -12.37 66.66
C PHE A 203 -33.49 -13.74 67.35
N GLU A 204 -33.10 -14.75 66.56
CA GLU A 204 -32.84 -16.14 66.99
C GLU A 204 -34.02 -16.79 67.75
N SER A 205 -35.24 -16.41 67.41
CA SER A 205 -36.51 -16.91 67.98
C SER A 205 -37.31 -17.71 66.94
N GLU A 206 -38.40 -18.39 67.32
CA GLU A 206 -39.25 -19.08 66.33
C GLU A 206 -40.05 -18.04 65.54
N ILE A 207 -40.69 -17.10 66.23
CA ILE A 207 -41.25 -15.88 65.62
C ILE A 207 -40.53 -14.67 66.20
N GLY A 208 -40.16 -13.68 65.38
CA GLY A 208 -39.59 -12.43 65.85
C GLY A 208 -40.64 -11.58 66.58
N ILE A 209 -41.59 -11.02 65.82
CA ILE A 209 -42.77 -10.32 66.34
C ILE A 209 -44.02 -11.08 65.89
N TYR A 210 -44.91 -11.41 66.83
CA TYR A 210 -46.18 -12.08 66.58
C TYR A 210 -47.36 -11.22 67.05
N LEU A 211 -48.37 -11.06 66.20
CA LEU A 211 -49.69 -10.49 66.50
C LEU A 211 -50.75 -11.59 66.30
N THR A 212 -51.63 -11.77 67.28
CA THR A 212 -52.84 -12.62 67.18
C THR A 212 -54.05 -11.89 67.71
N ASP A 213 -55.15 -11.88 66.94
CA ASP A 213 -56.40 -11.17 67.28
C ASP A 213 -56.13 -9.69 67.70
N SER A 214 -55.13 -9.04 67.09
CA SER A 214 -54.54 -7.78 67.59
C SER A 214 -54.56 -6.67 66.56
N ASP A 215 -55.44 -5.68 66.76
CA ASP A 215 -55.82 -4.69 65.74
C ASP A 215 -55.27 -3.29 66.00
N GLU A 216 -55.21 -2.44 64.96
CA GLU A 216 -54.83 -1.01 65.05
C GLU A 216 -53.44 -0.73 65.68
N ASN A 217 -52.53 -1.71 65.77
CA ASN A 217 -51.18 -1.53 66.30
C ASN A 217 -50.23 -0.94 65.23
N SER A 218 -49.13 -0.31 65.67
CA SER A 218 -48.12 0.25 64.77
C SER A 218 -46.72 -0.30 65.06
N LEU A 219 -46.06 -0.79 64.02
CA LEU A 219 -44.76 -1.44 64.05
C LEU A 219 -43.81 -0.67 63.13
N VAL A 220 -42.88 0.09 63.70
CA VAL A 220 -42.06 1.06 62.96
C VAL A 220 -40.56 0.82 63.20
N GLY A 221 -39.78 0.68 62.14
CA GLY A 221 -38.31 0.67 62.23
C GLY A 221 -37.66 -0.58 62.87
N ASN A 222 -38.43 -1.60 63.25
CA ASN A 222 -37.92 -2.78 63.96
C ASN A 222 -37.05 -3.64 63.01
N THR A 223 -35.98 -4.25 63.53
CA THR A 223 -35.19 -5.26 62.83
C THR A 223 -35.58 -6.65 63.33
N VAL A 224 -36.11 -7.51 62.45
CA VAL A 224 -36.43 -8.92 62.76
C VAL A 224 -35.57 -9.86 61.90
N SER A 225 -34.66 -10.62 62.53
CA SER A 225 -33.64 -11.39 61.79
C SER A 225 -33.29 -12.75 62.40
N LYS A 226 -32.90 -13.71 61.55
CA LYS A 226 -32.56 -15.10 61.94
C LYS A 226 -33.65 -15.86 62.72
N ASN A 227 -34.91 -15.43 62.64
CA ASN A 227 -36.03 -16.15 63.24
C ASN A 227 -36.54 -17.23 62.28
N THR A 228 -37.52 -18.06 62.68
CA THR A 228 -38.22 -18.91 61.69
C THR A 228 -39.21 -18.08 60.86
N TYR A 229 -39.99 -17.21 61.51
CA TYR A 229 -40.76 -16.13 60.87
C TYR A 229 -40.30 -14.78 61.44
N GLY A 230 -40.12 -13.76 60.58
CA GLY A 230 -39.69 -12.43 61.04
C GLY A 230 -40.80 -11.69 61.77
N LEU A 231 -41.82 -11.29 61.03
CA LEU A 231 -43.08 -10.71 61.50
C LEU A 231 -44.24 -11.65 61.11
N PHE A 232 -45.16 -11.90 62.04
CA PHE A 232 -46.34 -12.74 61.81
C PHE A 232 -47.59 -12.02 62.36
N LEU A 233 -48.61 -11.83 61.52
CA LEU A 233 -49.97 -11.42 61.89
C LEU A 233 -50.93 -12.59 61.66
N SER A 234 -51.79 -12.86 62.63
CA SER A 234 -52.85 -13.87 62.56
C SER A 234 -54.15 -13.26 63.04
N SER A 235 -55.22 -13.31 62.25
CA SER A 235 -56.53 -12.73 62.64
C SER A 235 -56.43 -11.27 63.12
N SER A 236 -55.53 -10.48 62.55
CA SER A 236 -55.14 -9.15 63.06
C SER A 236 -55.34 -8.09 61.98
N GLU A 237 -56.17 -7.09 62.24
CA GLU A 237 -56.68 -6.12 61.25
C GLU A 237 -56.11 -4.69 61.43
N ALA A 238 -56.08 -3.93 60.33
CA ALA A 238 -55.79 -2.49 60.30
C ALA A 238 -54.44 -2.03 60.91
N ASN A 239 -53.48 -2.93 61.14
CA ASN A 239 -52.16 -2.61 61.68
C ASN A 239 -51.27 -1.89 60.65
N VAL A 240 -50.33 -1.06 61.12
CA VAL A 240 -49.40 -0.29 60.30
C VAL A 240 -47.96 -0.75 60.52
N ILE A 241 -47.39 -1.44 59.52
CA ILE A 241 -46.03 -1.99 59.51
C ILE A 241 -45.17 -1.10 58.59
N GLU A 242 -44.43 -0.12 59.13
CA GLU A 242 -43.63 0.84 58.33
C GLU A 242 -42.10 0.80 58.60
N ARG A 243 -41.27 0.77 57.55
CA ARG A 243 -39.79 0.85 57.61
C ARG A 243 -39.08 -0.23 58.46
N ASN A 244 -39.67 -1.41 58.63
CA ASN A 244 -39.04 -2.53 59.36
C ASN A 244 -38.05 -3.30 58.45
N ASP A 245 -36.97 -3.81 59.04
CA ASP A 245 -35.93 -4.63 58.38
C ASP A 245 -36.14 -6.11 58.72
N ALA A 246 -36.79 -6.87 57.84
CA ALA A 246 -37.05 -8.30 58.00
C ALA A 246 -36.04 -9.15 57.19
N VAL A 247 -34.94 -9.54 57.82
CA VAL A 247 -33.73 -10.03 57.12
C VAL A 247 -33.26 -11.40 57.59
N GLY A 248 -33.14 -12.36 56.67
CA GLY A 248 -32.49 -13.66 56.93
C GLY A 248 -33.28 -14.60 57.85
N ASN A 249 -34.61 -14.56 57.81
CA ASN A 249 -35.48 -15.47 58.55
C ASN A 249 -35.77 -16.74 57.73
N HIS A 250 -35.92 -17.90 58.36
CA HIS A 250 -35.92 -19.21 57.69
C HIS A 250 -37.18 -19.56 56.89
N LYS A 251 -38.23 -18.73 56.93
CA LYS A 251 -39.45 -18.86 56.10
C LYS A 251 -39.84 -17.50 55.53
N ALA A 252 -40.93 -16.90 56.02
CA ALA A 252 -41.38 -15.58 55.60
C ALA A 252 -40.70 -14.48 56.43
N GLY A 253 -40.26 -13.41 55.76
CA GLY A 253 -39.83 -12.19 56.43
C GLY A 253 -41.01 -11.48 57.10
N MET A 254 -42.15 -11.42 56.40
CA MET A 254 -43.44 -10.98 56.93
C MET A 254 -44.53 -11.96 56.48
N ASN A 255 -45.38 -12.41 57.40
CA ASN A 255 -46.53 -13.26 57.13
C ASN A 255 -47.81 -12.63 57.68
N LEU A 256 -48.85 -12.51 56.85
CA LEU A 256 -50.20 -12.12 57.22
C LEU A 256 -51.10 -13.31 56.94
N THR A 257 -51.83 -13.80 57.94
CA THR A 257 -52.72 -14.96 57.83
C THR A 257 -54.11 -14.59 58.34
N VAL A 258 -55.12 -14.59 57.45
CA VAL A 258 -56.49 -14.12 57.73
C VAL A 258 -56.47 -12.76 58.44
N SER A 259 -55.69 -11.81 57.93
CA SER A 259 -55.33 -10.54 58.58
C SER A 259 -55.56 -9.38 57.60
N ASP A 260 -56.70 -8.71 57.72
CA ASP A 260 -57.24 -7.84 56.67
C ASP A 260 -56.95 -6.34 56.89
N GLY A 261 -56.92 -5.57 55.80
CA GLY A 261 -56.82 -4.10 55.84
C GLY A 261 -55.50 -3.52 56.40
N ASN A 262 -54.46 -4.33 56.61
CA ASN A 262 -53.17 -3.87 57.14
C ASN A 262 -52.36 -3.09 56.10
N GLN A 263 -51.51 -2.18 56.57
CA GLN A 263 -50.63 -1.35 55.74
C GLN A 263 -49.17 -1.74 55.93
N ILE A 264 -48.54 -2.26 54.88
CA ILE A 264 -47.16 -2.74 54.87
C ILE A 264 -46.35 -1.79 53.98
N VAL A 265 -45.65 -0.83 54.60
CA VAL A 265 -45.14 0.38 53.93
C VAL A 265 -43.61 0.54 54.08
N LYS A 266 -42.88 0.65 52.96
CA LYS A 266 -41.42 0.98 52.94
C LYS A 266 -40.52 0.05 53.76
N ASN A 267 -40.94 -1.20 53.98
CA ASN A 267 -40.15 -2.19 54.71
C ASN A 267 -39.06 -2.79 53.81
N LYS A 268 -37.95 -3.21 54.40
CA LYS A 268 -36.88 -3.95 53.72
C LYS A 268 -36.97 -5.42 54.09
N VAL A 269 -37.15 -6.30 53.10
CA VAL A 269 -37.37 -7.73 53.35
C VAL A 269 -36.41 -8.55 52.50
N SER A 270 -35.38 -9.14 53.10
CA SER A 270 -34.25 -9.69 52.31
C SER A 270 -33.66 -11.00 52.83
N ASN A 271 -33.25 -11.89 51.93
CA ASN A 271 -32.63 -13.19 52.24
C ASN A 271 -33.50 -14.14 53.09
N ASN A 272 -34.83 -14.01 53.03
CA ASN A 272 -35.78 -14.97 53.61
C ASN A 272 -36.17 -16.01 52.54
N THR A 273 -36.95 -17.06 52.85
CA THR A 273 -37.48 -17.95 51.79
C THR A 273 -38.67 -17.30 51.05
N ILE A 274 -39.51 -16.56 51.76
CA ILE A 274 -40.54 -15.68 51.20
C ILE A 274 -40.34 -14.28 51.78
N GLY A 275 -40.48 -13.23 50.96
CA GLY A 275 -40.45 -11.86 51.43
C GLY A 275 -41.71 -11.53 52.26
N ILE A 276 -42.76 -11.09 51.58
CA ILE A 276 -44.07 -10.81 52.17
C ILE A 276 -45.05 -11.90 51.72
N GLN A 277 -45.57 -12.67 52.68
CA GLN A 277 -46.67 -13.61 52.48
C GLN A 277 -47.97 -13.01 53.01
N ASN A 278 -49.00 -13.00 52.18
CA ASN A 278 -50.35 -12.62 52.52
C ASN A 278 -51.25 -13.82 52.17
N TRP A 279 -51.78 -14.47 53.19
CA TRP A 279 -52.42 -15.77 53.12
C TRP A 279 -53.87 -15.68 53.58
N GLN A 280 -54.83 -15.95 52.69
CA GLN A 280 -56.27 -15.83 52.97
C GLN A 280 -56.67 -14.46 53.56
N SER A 281 -56.01 -13.37 53.12
CA SER A 281 -56.27 -12.03 53.65
C SER A 281 -56.52 -11.01 52.54
N SER A 282 -57.34 -10.00 52.84
CA SER A 282 -57.95 -9.09 51.87
C SER A 282 -57.80 -7.61 52.24
N GLY A 283 -57.85 -6.74 51.24
CA GLY A 283 -57.76 -5.29 51.41
C GLY A 283 -56.43 -4.75 51.95
N ASN A 284 -55.38 -5.57 52.01
CA ASN A 284 -54.07 -5.15 52.53
C ASN A 284 -53.32 -4.28 51.52
N SER A 285 -52.63 -3.25 52.01
CA SER A 285 -51.86 -2.30 51.20
C SER A 285 -50.35 -2.54 51.34
N ILE A 286 -49.73 -3.18 50.36
CA ILE A 286 -48.29 -3.46 50.27
C ILE A 286 -47.64 -2.38 49.40
N ILE A 287 -47.06 -1.35 50.03
CA ILE A 287 -46.63 -0.11 49.34
C ILE A 287 -45.14 0.19 49.56
N LYS A 288 -44.39 0.40 48.47
CA LYS A 288 -42.99 0.91 48.49
C LYS A 288 -41.97 0.05 49.24
N ASN A 289 -42.26 -1.24 49.44
CA ASN A 289 -41.34 -2.16 50.10
C ASN A 289 -40.20 -2.57 49.16
N GLU A 290 -39.07 -2.96 49.73
CA GLU A 290 -37.86 -3.38 49.04
C GLU A 290 -37.57 -4.85 49.36
N MET A 291 -37.82 -5.74 48.40
CA MET A 291 -37.60 -7.18 48.54
C MET A 291 -36.40 -7.64 47.72
N ILE A 292 -35.39 -8.20 48.38
CA ILE A 292 -34.11 -8.56 47.73
C ILE A 292 -33.69 -9.98 48.12
N ALA A 293 -33.43 -10.81 47.11
CA ALA A 293 -32.89 -12.16 47.22
C ALA A 293 -33.68 -13.06 48.21
N ASN A 294 -35.00 -12.96 48.22
CA ASN A 294 -35.83 -13.92 48.95
C ASN A 294 -36.01 -15.17 48.07
N GLU A 295 -35.71 -16.36 48.59
CA GLU A 295 -35.41 -17.56 47.78
C GLU A 295 -36.51 -17.93 46.77
N ALA A 296 -37.74 -18.15 47.24
CA ALA A 296 -38.85 -18.61 46.40
C ALA A 296 -39.75 -17.45 45.93
N ARG A 297 -40.16 -16.53 46.81
CA ARG A 297 -41.15 -15.50 46.47
C ARG A 297 -40.82 -14.13 47.08
N GLY A 298 -40.93 -13.07 46.28
CA GLY A 298 -40.83 -11.69 46.77
C GLY A 298 -42.09 -11.27 47.52
N ILE A 299 -43.21 -11.15 46.79
CA ILE A 299 -44.57 -10.98 47.33
C ILE A 299 -45.39 -12.21 46.94
N SER A 300 -46.20 -12.73 47.88
CA SER A 300 -47.04 -13.90 47.68
C SER A 300 -48.45 -13.63 48.21
N LEU A 301 -49.45 -13.61 47.34
CA LEU A 301 -50.87 -13.72 47.71
C LEU A 301 -51.26 -15.21 47.57
N ASP A 302 -51.59 -15.85 48.69
CA ASP A 302 -51.86 -17.29 48.79
C ASP A 302 -53.24 -17.58 49.40
N THR A 303 -53.72 -18.81 49.21
CA THR A 303 -54.84 -19.38 49.96
C THR A 303 -54.71 -20.89 50.12
N GLN A 304 -55.44 -21.48 51.07
CA GLN A 304 -55.72 -22.92 51.05
C GLN A 304 -56.79 -23.22 49.99
N ILE A 305 -56.45 -24.05 49.00
CA ILE A 305 -57.33 -24.47 47.88
C ILE A 305 -58.69 -25.03 48.34
N LEU A 306 -58.77 -25.59 49.55
CA LEU A 306 -60.00 -26.17 50.12
C LEU A 306 -60.80 -25.21 51.01
N SER A 307 -60.30 -24.00 51.28
CA SER A 307 -60.93 -23.05 52.21
C SER A 307 -62.09 -22.26 51.59
N LEU A 308 -62.08 -22.08 50.27
CA LEU A 308 -62.92 -21.13 49.55
C LEU A 308 -62.86 -19.69 50.09
N THR A 309 -61.82 -19.35 50.87
CA THR A 309 -61.56 -18.01 51.39
C THR A 309 -60.52 -17.36 50.47
N PRO A 310 -60.91 -16.38 49.65
CA PRO A 310 -60.03 -15.78 48.67
C PRO A 310 -59.12 -14.72 49.32
N SER A 311 -58.11 -14.27 48.58
CA SER A 311 -57.28 -13.12 48.96
C SER A 311 -57.56 -12.00 47.96
N GLU A 312 -58.42 -11.04 48.33
CA GLU A 312 -59.04 -10.08 47.40
C GLU A 312 -58.81 -8.61 47.78
N ASP A 313 -59.01 -7.71 46.82
CA ASP A 313 -58.90 -6.24 47.00
C ASP A 313 -57.54 -5.75 47.55
N ASN A 314 -56.50 -6.59 47.57
CA ASN A 314 -55.17 -6.18 48.04
C ASN A 314 -54.49 -5.28 46.99
N GLU A 315 -53.73 -4.29 47.46
CA GLU A 315 -53.02 -3.32 46.62
C GLU A 315 -51.50 -3.48 46.78
N ILE A 316 -50.83 -3.81 45.67
CA ILE A 316 -49.38 -3.96 45.58
C ILE A 316 -48.87 -2.81 44.70
N LEU A 317 -48.35 -1.75 45.34
CA LEU A 317 -48.06 -0.46 44.71
C LEU A 317 -46.62 0.03 44.94
N ASP A 318 -45.95 0.49 43.88
CA ASP A 318 -44.63 1.15 43.93
C ASP A 318 -43.51 0.31 44.60
N ASN A 319 -43.64 -1.01 44.71
CA ASN A 319 -42.64 -1.88 45.35
C ASN A 319 -41.46 -2.19 44.41
N HIS A 320 -40.30 -2.49 44.99
CA HIS A 320 -39.18 -3.08 44.26
C HIS A 320 -38.92 -4.51 44.73
N VAL A 321 -38.90 -5.45 43.79
CA VAL A 321 -38.59 -6.87 44.02
C VAL A 321 -37.42 -7.28 43.14
N SER A 322 -36.40 -7.93 43.70
CA SER A 322 -35.33 -8.53 42.91
C SER A 322 -34.75 -9.83 43.46
N GLY A 323 -34.34 -10.73 42.56
CA GLY A 323 -33.60 -11.94 42.90
C GLY A 323 -34.39 -13.06 43.57
N SER A 324 -35.71 -13.13 43.37
CA SER A 324 -36.60 -14.21 43.84
C SER A 324 -37.07 -15.09 42.69
N GLU A 325 -37.31 -16.40 42.89
CA GLU A 325 -37.86 -17.25 41.81
C GLU A 325 -39.15 -16.65 41.22
N TYR A 326 -40.13 -16.32 42.06
CA TYR A 326 -41.27 -15.48 41.68
C TYR A 326 -41.11 -14.09 42.28
N GLY A 327 -41.21 -13.04 41.47
CA GLY A 327 -41.20 -11.66 41.95
C GLY A 327 -42.48 -11.35 42.73
N ILE A 328 -43.62 -11.34 42.04
CA ILE A 328 -44.96 -11.18 42.61
C ILE A 328 -45.80 -12.38 42.19
N TYR A 329 -46.27 -13.16 43.16
CA TYR A 329 -47.08 -14.36 42.94
C TYR A 329 -48.50 -14.18 43.48
N LEU A 330 -49.50 -14.44 42.64
CA LEU A 330 -50.92 -14.54 42.98
C LEU A 330 -51.39 -15.97 42.75
N GLY A 331 -51.73 -16.66 43.83
CA GLY A 331 -52.19 -18.05 43.79
C GLY A 331 -53.68 -18.20 43.46
N PRO A 332 -54.18 -19.46 43.50
CA PRO A 332 -55.60 -19.77 43.33
C PRO A 332 -56.51 -18.86 44.18
N PHE A 333 -57.71 -18.56 43.69
CA PHE A 333 -58.67 -17.66 44.34
C PHE A 333 -58.13 -16.25 44.73
N SER A 334 -56.98 -15.81 44.20
CA SER A 334 -56.52 -14.41 44.37
C SER A 334 -57.21 -13.54 43.32
N ASN A 335 -58.24 -12.79 43.72
CA ASN A 335 -59.11 -12.07 42.78
C ASN A 335 -59.16 -10.57 43.05
N ASN A 336 -59.46 -9.74 42.04
CA ASN A 336 -59.66 -8.29 42.21
C ASN A 336 -58.48 -7.54 42.90
N ASN A 337 -57.27 -8.11 42.88
CA ASN A 337 -56.07 -7.47 43.43
C ASN A 337 -55.44 -6.53 42.40
N LYS A 338 -54.74 -5.49 42.88
CA LYS A 338 -54.06 -4.50 42.05
C LYS A 338 -52.55 -4.63 42.19
N ILE A 339 -51.85 -4.68 41.05
CA ILE A 339 -50.41 -4.72 40.94
C ILE A 339 -50.00 -3.54 40.07
N THR A 340 -49.64 -2.42 40.69
CA THR A 340 -49.44 -1.13 40.00
C THR A 340 -48.04 -0.55 40.22
N ASN A 341 -47.37 -0.14 39.14
CA ASN A 341 -46.10 0.59 39.14
C ASN A 341 -44.97 -0.07 39.97
N ASN A 342 -44.95 -1.41 40.04
CA ASN A 342 -43.88 -2.15 40.72
C ASN A 342 -42.70 -2.39 39.79
N SER A 343 -41.50 -2.40 40.37
CA SER A 343 -40.25 -2.77 39.70
C SER A 343 -39.89 -4.22 40.07
N VAL A 344 -39.81 -5.11 39.07
CA VAL A 344 -39.42 -6.52 39.28
C VAL A 344 -38.22 -6.86 38.41
N SER A 345 -37.16 -7.44 38.98
CA SER A 345 -35.94 -7.72 38.19
C SER A 345 -35.09 -8.88 38.69
N GLY A 346 -34.44 -9.61 37.77
CA GLY A 346 -33.59 -10.73 38.13
C GLY A 346 -34.33 -11.92 38.77
N SER A 347 -35.64 -12.03 38.54
CA SER A 347 -36.49 -13.14 38.99
C SER A 347 -36.62 -14.22 37.91
N THR A 348 -37.07 -15.43 38.25
CA THR A 348 -37.38 -16.46 37.22
C THR A 348 -38.73 -16.17 36.54
N PHE A 349 -39.70 -15.66 37.31
CA PHE A 349 -40.99 -15.17 36.86
C PHE A 349 -41.23 -13.77 37.44
N GLY A 350 -41.63 -12.80 36.62
CA GLY A 350 -41.86 -11.42 37.08
C GLY A 350 -43.12 -11.29 37.94
N VAL A 351 -44.27 -11.18 37.27
CA VAL A 351 -45.60 -11.29 37.87
C VAL A 351 -46.22 -12.62 37.42
N TYR A 352 -46.68 -13.44 38.35
CA TYR A 352 -47.28 -14.74 38.08
C TYR A 352 -48.67 -14.82 38.71
N ILE A 353 -49.69 -15.12 37.90
CA ILE A 353 -51.09 -15.19 38.32
C ILE A 353 -51.61 -16.59 37.95
N GLY A 354 -51.73 -17.49 38.92
CA GLY A 354 -52.16 -18.86 38.64
C GLY A 354 -51.84 -19.92 39.69
N ILE A 355 -52.31 -21.14 39.41
CA ILE A 355 -51.85 -22.37 40.08
C ILE A 355 -50.34 -22.52 39.82
N PRO A 356 -49.49 -22.85 40.81
CA PRO A 356 -48.05 -22.91 40.58
C PRO A 356 -47.68 -24.14 39.74
N LEU A 357 -46.77 -23.96 38.78
CA LEU A 357 -46.13 -25.07 38.06
C LEU A 357 -45.35 -25.94 39.05
N ASN A 358 -45.73 -27.21 39.21
CA ASN A 358 -44.94 -28.15 39.99
C ASN A 358 -43.73 -28.60 39.17
N THR A 359 -42.51 -28.33 39.62
CA THR A 359 -41.29 -28.43 38.80
C THR A 359 -40.92 -29.84 38.34
N ASP A 360 -41.45 -30.88 39.02
CA ASP A 360 -41.33 -32.28 38.56
C ASP A 360 -42.23 -32.60 37.34
N LEU A 361 -43.06 -31.65 36.92
CA LEU A 361 -43.87 -31.72 35.71
C LEU A 361 -43.30 -30.78 34.64
N LEU A 362 -42.73 -31.39 33.59
CA LEU A 362 -42.89 -30.89 32.23
C LEU A 362 -44.38 -30.65 31.93
N PRO A 363 -44.78 -29.93 30.85
CA PRO A 363 -46.18 -29.78 30.46
C PRO A 363 -46.82 -31.13 30.07
N ILE A 364 -47.17 -31.91 31.09
CA ILE A 364 -47.81 -33.20 31.05
C ILE A 364 -49.31 -32.92 31.08
N PRO A 365 -50.09 -33.42 30.11
CA PRO A 365 -51.54 -33.25 30.13
C PRO A 365 -52.12 -33.79 31.43
N ILE A 366 -52.87 -32.95 32.16
CA ILE A 366 -53.81 -33.45 33.15
C ILE A 366 -54.76 -34.37 32.38
N PRO A 367 -54.81 -35.69 32.66
CA PRO A 367 -55.52 -36.60 31.79
C PRO A 367 -57.01 -36.24 31.75
N TYR A 368 -57.57 -36.07 30.55
CA TYR A 368 -59.00 -35.89 30.34
C TYR A 368 -59.75 -37.17 30.74
N GLY A 369 -60.01 -37.32 32.05
CA GLY A 369 -60.50 -38.54 32.66
C GLY A 369 -61.10 -38.32 34.06
N GLU A 370 -62.42 -38.18 34.09
CA GLU A 370 -63.29 -38.35 35.28
C GLU A 370 -63.06 -37.47 36.52
N ALA A 371 -62.29 -36.38 36.42
CA ALA A 371 -62.32 -35.29 37.41
C ALA A 371 -63.34 -34.21 36.99
N SER A 372 -64.60 -34.30 37.45
CA SER A 372 -65.62 -33.27 37.24
C SER A 372 -65.43 -32.05 38.14
N ILE A 373 -64.27 -31.41 38.04
CA ILE A 373 -63.99 -30.10 38.64
C ILE A 373 -64.83 -29.08 37.87
N SER A 374 -65.81 -28.46 38.53
CA SER A 374 -66.59 -27.37 37.93
C SER A 374 -65.70 -26.12 37.82
N ALA A 375 -65.11 -25.92 36.65
CA ALA A 375 -64.09 -24.92 36.36
C ALA A 375 -64.70 -23.52 36.15
N PRO A 376 -65.02 -22.80 37.25
CA PRO A 376 -64.46 -21.46 37.37
C PRO A 376 -63.87 -21.13 38.75
N LEU A 377 -64.28 -21.80 39.84
CA LEU A 377 -64.09 -21.25 41.19
C LEU A 377 -62.62 -21.15 41.67
N ILE A 378 -61.68 -21.87 41.06
CA ILE A 378 -60.28 -21.97 41.52
C ILE A 378 -59.37 -20.92 40.84
N SER A 379 -59.68 -20.57 39.59
CA SER A 379 -58.85 -19.71 38.73
C SER A 379 -58.82 -18.27 39.27
N PRO A 380 -57.63 -17.69 39.56
CA PRO A 380 -57.53 -16.29 39.99
C PRO A 380 -57.98 -15.35 38.88
N ARG A 381 -58.78 -14.35 39.24
CA ARG A 381 -59.54 -13.57 38.26
C ARG A 381 -59.69 -12.08 38.57
N ASP A 382 -60.00 -11.32 37.53
CA ASP A 382 -60.36 -9.89 37.62
C ASP A 382 -59.27 -9.01 38.26
N ASN A 383 -58.01 -9.48 38.32
CA ASN A 383 -56.87 -8.73 38.85
C ASN A 383 -56.39 -7.69 37.83
N VAL A 384 -55.82 -6.60 38.33
CA VAL A 384 -55.38 -5.43 37.55
C VAL A 384 -53.85 -5.30 37.61
N VAL A 385 -53.17 -5.54 36.49
CA VAL A 385 -51.70 -5.47 36.36
C VAL A 385 -51.34 -4.27 35.50
N THR A 386 -50.81 -3.21 36.11
CA THR A 386 -50.67 -1.89 35.45
C THR A 386 -49.34 -1.20 35.72
N GLU A 387 -48.78 -0.54 34.70
CA GLU A 387 -47.59 0.35 34.83
C GLU A 387 -46.30 -0.32 35.38
N ASN A 388 -46.26 -1.64 35.53
CA ASN A 388 -45.11 -2.34 36.13
C ASN A 388 -43.92 -2.39 35.16
N HIS A 389 -42.71 -2.28 35.70
CA HIS A 389 -41.45 -2.40 34.94
C HIS A 389 -40.75 -3.71 35.31
N ILE A 390 -40.64 -4.63 34.35
CA ILE A 390 -40.18 -6.00 34.54
C ILE A 390 -39.00 -6.29 33.61
N GLU A 391 -37.81 -6.54 34.17
CA GLU A 391 -36.61 -6.71 33.34
C GLU A 391 -35.56 -7.71 33.86
N ASN A 392 -34.78 -8.26 32.92
CA ASN A 392 -33.61 -9.09 33.18
C ASN A 392 -33.90 -10.37 34.00
N ASN A 393 -35.07 -10.98 33.77
CA ASN A 393 -35.42 -12.25 34.40
C ASN A 393 -34.42 -13.36 34.05
N LEU A 394 -34.14 -14.24 35.02
CA LEU A 394 -33.07 -15.23 34.98
C LEU A 394 -33.63 -16.60 34.54
N PHE A 395 -32.92 -17.23 33.59
CA PHE A 395 -33.22 -18.53 32.97
C PHE A 395 -34.55 -18.62 32.19
N ASN A 396 -35.64 -18.06 32.70
CA ASN A 396 -36.93 -17.94 32.02
C ASN A 396 -37.27 -16.45 31.76
N PRO A 397 -37.48 -16.03 30.50
CA PRO A 397 -37.83 -14.64 30.15
C PRO A 397 -39.32 -14.29 30.36
N TYR A 398 -40.06 -15.03 31.20
CA TYR A 398 -41.47 -14.75 31.46
C TYR A 398 -41.62 -13.58 32.42
N SER A 399 -42.13 -12.45 31.91
CA SER A 399 -42.33 -11.21 32.65
C SER A 399 -43.71 -11.15 33.30
N ILE A 400 -44.76 -11.53 32.59
CA ILE A 400 -46.12 -11.70 33.15
C ILE A 400 -46.67 -13.07 32.73
N VAL A 401 -47.13 -13.88 33.68
CA VAL A 401 -47.70 -15.21 33.42
C VAL A 401 -49.13 -15.29 33.89
N PHE A 402 -50.01 -15.76 33.00
CA PHE A 402 -51.37 -16.18 33.29
C PHE A 402 -51.45 -17.71 33.17
N PHE A 403 -51.65 -18.41 34.30
CA PHE A 403 -51.70 -19.88 34.33
C PHE A 403 -53.01 -20.36 34.97
N VAL A 404 -53.95 -20.83 34.13
CA VAL A 404 -55.31 -21.22 34.53
C VAL A 404 -55.98 -20.09 35.32
N SER A 405 -56.14 -18.93 34.66
CA SER A 405 -56.59 -17.65 35.24
C SER A 405 -57.52 -16.96 34.27
N GLU A 406 -58.46 -16.12 34.73
CA GLU A 406 -59.50 -15.53 33.86
C GLU A 406 -59.65 -14.02 34.06
N SER A 407 -60.17 -13.31 33.05
CA SER A 407 -60.67 -11.92 33.10
C SER A 407 -59.70 -10.81 33.54
N ASN A 408 -58.46 -11.13 33.93
CA ASN A 408 -57.46 -10.17 34.36
C ASN A 408 -57.22 -9.05 33.32
N PHE A 409 -57.00 -7.82 33.81
CA PHE A 409 -56.76 -6.61 33.01
C PHE A 409 -55.29 -6.20 33.07
N VAL A 410 -54.71 -5.86 31.91
CA VAL A 410 -53.26 -5.63 31.75
C VAL A 410 -53.02 -4.42 30.86
N ASP A 411 -52.46 -3.34 31.41
CA ASP A 411 -52.24 -2.07 30.70
C ASP A 411 -50.91 -1.38 31.07
N ASN A 412 -50.27 -0.75 30.09
CA ASN A 412 -49.08 0.11 30.27
C ASN A 412 -47.85 -0.56 30.96
N ASN A 413 -47.75 -1.89 30.99
CA ASN A 413 -46.59 -2.58 31.57
C ASN A 413 -45.41 -2.63 30.58
N THR A 414 -44.19 -2.43 31.07
CA THR A 414 -42.95 -2.48 30.28
C THR A 414 -42.16 -3.75 30.62
N MET A 415 -41.87 -4.56 29.60
CA MET A 415 -41.17 -5.83 29.74
C MET A 415 -39.92 -5.85 28.83
N LYS A 416 -38.79 -6.32 29.37
CA LYS A 416 -37.48 -6.18 28.70
C LYS A 416 -36.59 -7.41 28.88
N ASN A 417 -36.14 -7.97 27.76
CA ASN A 417 -35.61 -9.34 27.64
C ASN A 417 -36.65 -10.40 28.06
N GLY A 418 -37.92 -10.14 27.77
CA GLY A 418 -39.04 -10.95 28.24
C GLY A 418 -40.39 -10.34 27.90
N GLY A 419 -41.44 -11.14 28.08
CA GLY A 419 -42.81 -10.76 27.72
C GLY A 419 -43.86 -11.56 28.48
N MET A 420 -45.07 -11.62 27.93
CA MET A 420 -46.19 -12.34 28.54
C MET A 420 -46.16 -13.84 28.21
N MET A 421 -46.92 -14.65 28.95
CA MET A 421 -47.33 -16.00 28.57
C MET A 421 -48.74 -16.23 29.10
N ILE A 422 -49.60 -16.81 28.27
CA ILE A 422 -50.88 -17.37 28.69
C ILE A 422 -50.76 -18.88 28.59
N GLN A 423 -51.28 -19.61 29.58
CA GLN A 423 -51.43 -21.05 29.50
C GLN A 423 -52.65 -21.51 30.29
N GLY A 424 -53.46 -22.35 29.68
CA GLY A 424 -54.69 -22.87 30.27
C GLY A 424 -55.29 -23.98 29.44
N ILE A 425 -56.19 -24.74 30.05
CA ILE A 425 -56.82 -25.94 29.47
C ILE A 425 -58.27 -25.69 29.05
N PHE A 426 -58.79 -24.48 29.30
CA PHE A 426 -60.09 -24.02 28.83
C PHE A 426 -59.93 -22.78 27.95
N GLU A 427 -60.81 -22.60 26.97
CA GLU A 427 -60.88 -21.41 26.11
C GLU A 427 -60.96 -20.11 26.93
N SER A 428 -61.63 -20.15 28.09
CA SER A 428 -61.80 -19.02 29.00
C SER A 428 -60.50 -18.59 29.70
N ASP A 429 -59.55 -19.49 29.91
CA ASP A 429 -58.19 -19.15 30.39
C ASP A 429 -57.43 -18.27 29.38
N TRP A 430 -57.88 -18.24 28.12
CA TRP A 430 -57.21 -17.53 27.02
C TRP A 430 -57.95 -16.28 26.55
N ASN A 431 -59.26 -16.35 26.32
CA ASN A 431 -60.03 -15.28 25.66
C ASN A 431 -60.74 -14.30 26.61
N THR A 432 -60.70 -14.52 27.93
CA THR A 432 -61.36 -13.61 28.89
C THR A 432 -60.52 -12.36 29.19
N HIS A 433 -59.19 -12.48 29.24
CA HIS A 433 -58.26 -11.39 29.58
C HIS A 433 -58.41 -10.11 28.75
N THR A 434 -58.04 -8.97 29.32
CA THR A 434 -58.03 -7.67 28.63
C THR A 434 -56.62 -7.07 28.65
N ILE A 435 -55.85 -7.39 27.61
CA ILE A 435 -54.47 -6.91 27.42
C ILE A 435 -54.48 -5.78 26.39
N THR A 436 -53.99 -4.60 26.76
CA THR A 436 -53.95 -3.42 25.88
C THR A 436 -52.67 -3.37 25.02
N LEU A 437 -52.71 -2.55 23.96
CA LEU A 437 -51.56 -2.23 23.10
C LEU A 437 -50.49 -1.35 23.78
N ASN A 438 -50.76 -0.80 24.97
CA ASN A 438 -49.79 0.02 25.71
C ASN A 438 -48.73 -0.83 26.41
N ASN A 439 -48.98 -2.14 26.59
CA ASN A 439 -47.98 -3.06 27.11
C ASN A 439 -46.89 -3.29 26.06
N THR A 440 -45.61 -3.21 26.46
CA THR A 440 -44.49 -3.36 25.52
C THR A 440 -43.53 -4.49 25.90
N VAL A 441 -43.04 -5.17 24.88
CA VAL A 441 -41.92 -6.13 24.93
C VAL A 441 -40.77 -5.51 24.14
N ASN A 442 -39.65 -5.25 24.80
CA ASN A 442 -38.46 -4.61 24.19
C ASN A 442 -38.78 -3.29 23.47
N GLY A 443 -39.76 -2.52 23.99
CA GLY A 443 -40.21 -1.25 23.41
C GLY A 443 -41.19 -1.35 22.23
N LYS A 444 -41.50 -2.56 21.74
CA LYS A 444 -42.54 -2.80 20.73
C LYS A 444 -43.85 -3.28 21.40
N PRO A 445 -45.05 -2.98 20.86
CA PRO A 445 -46.32 -3.33 21.52
C PRO A 445 -46.61 -4.83 21.52
N VAL A 446 -47.26 -5.32 22.58
CA VAL A 446 -47.88 -6.65 22.64
C VAL A 446 -49.20 -6.62 21.88
N ARG A 447 -49.38 -7.52 20.90
CA ARG A 447 -50.62 -7.66 20.15
C ARG A 447 -51.39 -8.91 20.58
N TYR A 448 -52.25 -8.74 21.58
CA TYR A 448 -53.25 -9.72 21.99
C TYR A 448 -54.53 -9.53 21.18
N TRP A 449 -54.89 -10.55 20.38
CA TRP A 449 -56.18 -10.62 19.66
C TRP A 449 -56.99 -11.79 20.22
N LYS A 450 -58.30 -11.58 20.36
CA LYS A 450 -59.21 -12.60 20.89
C LYS A 450 -60.56 -12.62 20.19
N ASN A 451 -61.20 -13.79 20.12
CA ASN A 451 -62.54 -14.01 19.58
C ASN A 451 -62.72 -13.38 18.19
N ARG A 452 -61.74 -13.60 17.30
CA ARG A 452 -61.64 -12.91 16.02
C ARG A 452 -61.56 -13.86 14.83
N GLU A 453 -62.42 -13.61 13.87
CA GLU A 453 -62.40 -14.16 12.51
C GLU A 453 -61.72 -13.13 11.58
N GLY A 454 -60.66 -13.53 10.89
CA GLY A 454 -60.10 -12.81 9.74
C GLY A 454 -59.04 -11.73 10.01
N GLY A 455 -58.00 -11.74 9.17
CA GLY A 455 -57.20 -10.57 8.77
C GLY A 455 -55.78 -10.48 9.36
N THR A 456 -54.97 -9.61 8.77
CA THR A 456 -53.51 -9.55 8.97
C THR A 456 -53.10 -8.77 10.23
N VAL A 457 -52.23 -9.35 11.06
CA VAL A 457 -51.63 -8.67 12.22
C VAL A 457 -50.64 -7.60 11.73
N PRO A 458 -50.80 -6.31 12.12
CA PRO A 458 -49.90 -5.25 11.65
C PRO A 458 -48.44 -5.50 12.01
N LYS A 459 -47.50 -4.98 11.22
CA LYS A 459 -46.06 -5.16 11.44
C LYS A 459 -45.54 -4.41 12.68
N GLY A 460 -44.32 -4.74 13.12
CA GLY A 460 -43.67 -4.10 14.27
C GLY A 460 -44.19 -4.53 15.64
N SER A 461 -44.70 -5.76 15.78
CA SER A 461 -45.09 -6.33 17.09
C SER A 461 -43.84 -6.62 17.95
N GLY A 462 -43.98 -6.56 19.28
CA GLY A 462 -42.96 -7.09 20.22
C GLY A 462 -43.23 -8.53 20.61
N GLN A 463 -44.51 -8.88 20.69
CA GLN A 463 -45.05 -10.22 20.92
C GLN A 463 -46.45 -10.27 20.31
N ILE A 464 -46.87 -11.44 19.82
CA ILE A 464 -48.23 -11.67 19.29
C ILE A 464 -48.87 -12.81 20.07
N ILE A 465 -50.14 -12.64 20.47
CA ILE A 465 -50.93 -13.65 21.16
C ILE A 465 -52.32 -13.72 20.52
N LEU A 466 -52.73 -14.89 20.04
CA LEU A 466 -54.09 -15.17 19.57
C LEU A 466 -54.82 -16.08 20.56
N ALA A 467 -56.06 -15.75 20.90
CA ALA A 467 -56.89 -16.51 21.83
C ALA A 467 -58.31 -16.70 21.27
N ASN A 468 -58.64 -17.93 20.85
CA ASN A 468 -59.85 -18.23 20.07
C ASN A 468 -60.00 -17.30 18.84
N CYS A 469 -59.09 -17.47 17.86
CA CYS A 469 -59.11 -16.75 16.59
C CYS A 469 -58.93 -17.71 15.40
N THR A 470 -59.58 -17.38 14.27
CA THR A 470 -59.54 -18.11 13.00
C THR A 470 -59.30 -17.17 11.82
N ASP A 471 -58.70 -17.67 10.74
CA ASP A 471 -58.43 -16.94 9.50
C ASP A 471 -57.56 -15.67 9.72
N VAL A 472 -56.78 -15.65 10.80
CA VAL A 472 -55.79 -14.60 11.08
C VAL A 472 -54.50 -14.89 10.32
N GLU A 473 -53.90 -13.83 9.80
CA GLU A 473 -52.63 -13.89 9.08
C GLU A 473 -51.54 -13.15 9.90
N ILE A 474 -50.47 -13.85 10.23
CA ILE A 474 -49.29 -13.29 10.89
C ILE A 474 -48.15 -13.29 9.87
N GLU A 475 -48.03 -12.18 9.13
CA GLU A 475 -47.05 -12.02 8.04
C GLU A 475 -45.93 -11.04 8.42
N GLY A 476 -44.68 -11.43 8.12
CA GLY A 476 -43.55 -10.52 8.01
C GLY A 476 -43.18 -9.75 9.29
N GLN A 477 -43.25 -10.40 10.46
CA GLN A 477 -42.90 -9.80 11.75
C GLN A 477 -41.42 -10.01 12.11
N ASP A 478 -40.90 -9.10 12.94
CA ASP A 478 -39.54 -9.14 13.52
C ASP A 478 -39.67 -9.25 15.05
N LEU A 479 -39.55 -10.47 15.57
CA LEU A 479 -39.92 -10.85 16.94
C LEU A 479 -38.70 -11.34 17.70
N ASN A 480 -38.02 -10.39 18.38
CA ASN A 480 -36.71 -10.63 18.97
C ASN A 480 -36.70 -10.45 20.50
N GLU A 481 -36.06 -11.39 21.20
CA GLU A 481 -35.72 -11.32 22.64
C GLU A 481 -36.94 -11.19 23.58
N GLY A 482 -38.10 -11.68 23.16
CA GLY A 482 -39.31 -11.82 23.98
C GLY A 482 -39.34 -13.13 24.79
N SER A 483 -40.44 -13.37 25.51
CA SER A 483 -40.70 -14.66 26.16
C SER A 483 -41.03 -15.75 25.13
N ILE A 484 -42.13 -15.52 24.42
CA ILE A 484 -42.64 -16.28 23.29
C ILE A 484 -42.86 -15.28 22.16
N GLY A 485 -42.34 -15.54 20.95
CA GLY A 485 -42.51 -14.62 19.81
C GLY A 485 -43.97 -14.52 19.38
N ILE A 486 -44.58 -15.67 19.11
CA ILE A 486 -45.99 -15.84 18.73
C ILE A 486 -46.61 -16.94 19.62
N GLN A 487 -47.75 -16.68 20.22
CA GLN A 487 -48.52 -17.68 20.95
C GLN A 487 -49.96 -17.80 20.42
N LEU A 488 -50.43 -19.02 20.18
CA LEU A 488 -51.80 -19.35 19.78
C LEU A 488 -52.42 -20.26 20.84
N GLY A 489 -53.64 -19.93 21.29
CA GLY A 489 -54.42 -20.76 22.21
C GLY A 489 -55.86 -20.91 21.74
N PHE A 490 -56.33 -22.16 21.55
CA PHE A 490 -57.65 -22.47 20.97
C PHE A 490 -57.89 -21.76 19.63
N SER A 491 -56.81 -21.54 18.87
CA SER A 491 -56.79 -20.73 17.65
C SER A 491 -56.53 -21.62 16.44
N ASP A 492 -57.52 -21.73 15.55
CA ASP A 492 -57.53 -22.72 14.48
C ASP A 492 -57.50 -22.05 13.09
N ASN A 493 -57.03 -22.74 12.04
CA ASN A 493 -57.09 -22.24 10.65
C ASN A 493 -56.47 -20.82 10.47
N ASN A 494 -55.29 -20.58 11.07
CA ASN A 494 -54.52 -19.33 10.92
C ASN A 494 -53.25 -19.56 10.09
N SER A 495 -52.75 -18.51 9.45
CA SER A 495 -51.49 -18.51 8.68
C SER A 495 -50.39 -17.77 9.42
N ILE A 496 -49.26 -18.43 9.65
CA ILE A 496 -48.06 -17.87 10.29
C ILE A 496 -46.91 -17.96 9.28
N THR A 497 -46.49 -16.84 8.70
CA THR A 497 -45.55 -16.85 7.57
C THR A 497 -44.60 -15.65 7.49
N HIS A 498 -43.40 -15.83 6.95
CA HIS A 498 -42.35 -14.79 6.80
C HIS A 498 -41.89 -14.11 8.09
N ASN A 499 -42.17 -14.69 9.25
CA ASN A 499 -41.75 -14.11 10.53
C ASN A 499 -40.30 -14.49 10.83
N THR A 500 -39.49 -13.50 11.23
CA THR A 500 -38.20 -13.74 11.87
C THR A 500 -38.42 -13.74 13.38
N ILE A 501 -38.12 -14.88 14.01
CA ILE A 501 -38.35 -15.11 15.43
C ILE A 501 -37.02 -15.54 16.06
N SER A 502 -36.39 -14.65 16.84
CA SER A 502 -35.03 -14.89 17.33
C SER A 502 -34.75 -14.54 18.79
N GLY A 503 -33.91 -15.35 19.42
CA GLY A 503 -33.45 -15.10 20.80
C GLY A 503 -34.56 -15.08 21.85
N ALA A 504 -35.73 -15.64 21.57
CA ALA A 504 -36.79 -15.86 22.56
C ALA A 504 -36.51 -17.16 23.36
N ALA A 505 -37.23 -17.41 24.44
CA ALA A 505 -37.22 -18.75 25.02
C ALA A 505 -37.94 -19.72 24.09
N GLN A 506 -39.18 -19.41 23.73
CA GLN A 506 -39.95 -20.16 22.74
C GLN A 506 -40.18 -19.30 21.51
N GLY A 507 -40.06 -19.86 20.30
CA GLY A 507 -40.31 -19.10 19.08
C GLY A 507 -41.81 -18.92 18.82
N LEU A 508 -42.46 -20.04 18.51
CA LEU A 508 -43.90 -20.17 18.30
C LEU A 508 -44.47 -21.23 19.25
N ASP A 509 -45.58 -20.95 19.93
CA ASP A 509 -46.31 -21.91 20.76
C ASP A 509 -47.77 -22.03 20.30
N LEU A 510 -48.23 -23.25 20.02
CA LEU A 510 -49.62 -23.58 19.69
C LEU A 510 -50.17 -24.50 20.80
N SER A 511 -51.09 -23.98 21.61
CA SER A 511 -51.77 -24.69 22.69
C SER A 511 -53.23 -24.99 22.30
N SER A 512 -53.58 -26.27 22.18
CA SER A 512 -54.93 -26.73 21.78
C SER A 512 -55.46 -26.07 20.50
N SER A 513 -54.56 -25.92 19.51
CA SER A 513 -54.77 -25.22 18.25
C SER A 513 -54.65 -26.17 17.05
N SER A 514 -55.49 -26.01 16.04
CA SER A 514 -55.61 -26.96 14.93
C SER A 514 -55.71 -26.36 13.53
N ASP A 515 -55.33 -27.17 12.52
CA ASP A 515 -55.42 -26.83 11.09
C ASP A 515 -54.70 -25.52 10.69
N ASN A 516 -53.73 -25.03 11.48
CA ASN A 516 -52.94 -23.83 11.17
C ASN A 516 -51.77 -24.15 10.22
N ILE A 517 -51.37 -23.17 9.41
CA ILE A 517 -50.23 -23.26 8.49
C ILE A 517 -49.07 -22.43 9.03
N VAL A 518 -47.91 -23.06 9.19
CA VAL A 518 -46.64 -22.42 9.62
C VAL A 518 -45.63 -22.61 8.50
N THR A 519 -45.39 -21.58 7.68
CA THR A 519 -44.54 -21.71 6.49
C THR A 519 -43.63 -20.53 6.20
N ARG A 520 -42.45 -20.79 5.63
CA ARG A 520 -41.45 -19.76 5.26
C ARG A 520 -41.01 -18.81 6.41
N ASN A 521 -41.09 -19.26 7.67
CA ASN A 521 -40.59 -18.50 8.84
C ASN A 521 -39.10 -18.80 9.13
N LYS A 522 -38.41 -17.88 9.82
CA LYS A 522 -37.02 -18.05 10.28
C LYS A 522 -36.95 -18.11 11.81
N PHE A 523 -36.73 -19.30 12.35
CA PHE A 523 -36.53 -19.55 13.78
C PHE A 523 -35.04 -19.65 14.08
N THR A 524 -34.47 -18.69 14.84
CA THR A 524 -33.02 -18.71 15.10
C THR A 524 -32.57 -18.27 16.49
N MET A 525 -31.55 -18.93 17.04
CA MET A 525 -30.97 -18.63 18.36
C MET A 525 -31.99 -18.67 19.53
N ASN A 526 -33.10 -19.40 19.41
CA ASN A 526 -34.06 -19.53 20.50
C ASN A 526 -33.52 -20.50 21.58
N PHE A 527 -33.78 -20.18 22.85
CA PHE A 527 -33.11 -20.81 24.01
C PHE A 527 -33.76 -22.12 24.48
N LEU A 528 -35.08 -22.26 24.31
CA LEU A 528 -35.82 -23.51 24.46
C LEU A 528 -36.34 -23.92 23.07
N TYR A 529 -37.57 -24.40 22.96
CA TYR A 529 -38.15 -24.92 21.73
C TYR A 529 -38.42 -23.80 20.69
N PRO A 530 -37.89 -23.89 19.45
CA PRO A 530 -38.21 -22.92 18.40
C PRO A 530 -39.69 -22.97 18.00
N VAL A 531 -40.29 -24.15 18.01
CA VAL A 531 -41.74 -24.38 17.88
C VAL A 531 -42.18 -25.35 18.98
N SER A 532 -43.32 -25.08 19.60
CA SER A 532 -43.99 -25.87 20.65
C SER A 532 -45.42 -26.18 20.20
N LEU A 533 -45.78 -27.45 20.06
CA LEU A 533 -47.12 -27.92 19.69
C LEU A 533 -47.71 -28.75 20.84
N MET A 534 -48.59 -28.14 21.63
CA MET A 534 -49.12 -28.68 22.88
C MET A 534 -50.62 -28.98 22.74
N LEU A 535 -50.99 -30.27 22.76
CA LEU A 535 -52.38 -30.72 22.48
C LEU A 535 -52.94 -30.20 21.13
N ALA A 536 -52.05 -29.85 20.19
CA ALA A 536 -52.35 -29.27 18.88
C ALA A 536 -52.36 -30.37 17.80
N SER A 537 -53.23 -30.26 16.78
CA SER A 537 -53.37 -31.30 15.74
C SER A 537 -53.67 -30.76 14.34
N ASN A 538 -53.32 -31.52 13.30
CA ASN A 538 -53.48 -31.18 11.88
C ASN A 538 -52.74 -29.90 11.42
N ASN A 539 -51.87 -29.31 12.24
CA ASN A 539 -51.11 -28.14 11.81
C ASN A 539 -50.04 -28.57 10.79
N LEU A 540 -49.76 -27.71 9.81
CA LEU A 540 -48.86 -27.98 8.69
C LEU A 540 -47.65 -27.05 8.76
N ILE A 541 -46.47 -27.60 9.06
CA ILE A 541 -45.23 -26.88 9.36
C ILE A 541 -44.17 -27.25 8.31
N TYR A 542 -43.97 -26.41 7.31
CA TYR A 542 -43.09 -26.71 6.16
C TYR A 542 -42.44 -25.45 5.58
N HIS A 543 -41.34 -25.61 4.84
CA HIS A 543 -40.53 -24.52 4.30
C HIS A 543 -40.00 -23.53 5.35
N ASN A 544 -39.92 -23.88 6.64
CA ASN A 544 -39.33 -23.02 7.66
C ASN A 544 -37.82 -23.24 7.78
N ASN A 545 -37.12 -22.21 8.25
CA ASN A 545 -35.68 -22.20 8.47
C ASN A 545 -35.35 -22.28 9.97
N PHE A 546 -34.99 -23.48 10.45
CA PHE A 546 -34.53 -23.72 11.82
C PHE A 546 -33.01 -23.60 11.90
N ILE A 547 -32.52 -22.44 12.34
CA ILE A 547 -31.09 -22.07 12.28
C ILE A 547 -30.52 -21.81 13.68
N ASN A 548 -29.62 -22.67 14.14
CA ASN A 548 -28.84 -22.48 15.37
C ASN A 548 -29.70 -22.22 16.64
N ASN A 549 -30.81 -22.94 16.79
CA ASN A 549 -31.60 -22.96 18.02
C ASN A 549 -30.96 -23.90 19.05
N MET A 550 -31.19 -23.69 20.35
CA MET A 550 -30.55 -24.48 21.41
C MET A 550 -31.26 -25.80 21.75
N ALA A 551 -32.52 -25.96 21.33
CA ALA A 551 -33.25 -27.22 21.37
C ALA A 551 -33.95 -27.49 20.03
N GLU A 552 -34.30 -28.76 19.80
CA GLU A 552 -35.20 -29.17 18.72
C GLU A 552 -36.64 -28.69 19.01
N PRO A 553 -37.56 -28.67 18.02
CA PRO A 553 -38.96 -28.40 18.28
C PRO A 553 -39.61 -29.49 19.13
N MET A 554 -40.69 -29.13 19.83
CA MET A 554 -41.48 -30.05 20.66
C MET A 554 -42.87 -30.25 20.04
N ASP A 555 -43.24 -31.49 19.75
CA ASP A 555 -44.56 -31.87 19.23
C ASP A 555 -45.14 -33.02 20.05
N LEU A 556 -46.12 -32.70 20.90
CA LEU A 556 -46.87 -33.69 21.68
C LEU A 556 -48.28 -33.92 21.09
N GLY A 557 -48.45 -33.58 19.81
CA GLY A 557 -49.71 -33.62 19.08
C GLY A 557 -49.74 -34.64 17.96
N VAL A 558 -50.46 -34.30 16.89
CA VAL A 558 -50.46 -35.04 15.61
C VAL A 558 -50.46 -34.01 14.48
N ASN A 559 -49.27 -33.58 14.07
CA ASN A 559 -49.06 -32.50 13.10
C ASN A 559 -48.18 -32.99 11.94
N GLN A 560 -48.08 -32.20 10.87
CA GLN A 560 -47.33 -32.54 9.66
C GLN A 560 -46.16 -31.59 9.49
N TRP A 561 -44.94 -32.12 9.46
CA TRP A 561 -43.70 -31.34 9.35
C TRP A 561 -43.15 -31.27 7.91
N THR A 562 -44.01 -31.52 6.92
CA THR A 562 -43.69 -31.48 5.49
C THR A 562 -44.96 -31.29 4.66
N ASP A 563 -44.84 -30.65 3.49
CA ASP A 563 -45.89 -30.57 2.45
C ASP A 563 -45.76 -31.71 1.41
N GLY A 564 -44.83 -32.65 1.67
CA GLY A 564 -44.63 -33.86 0.86
C GLY A 564 -43.86 -33.61 -0.44
N TYR A 565 -43.45 -34.68 -1.12
CA TYR A 565 -42.76 -34.58 -2.40
C TYR A 565 -43.69 -34.07 -3.53
N PRO A 566 -43.28 -33.10 -4.39
CA PRO A 566 -41.95 -32.48 -4.51
C PRO A 566 -41.81 -31.13 -3.77
N SER A 567 -42.75 -30.76 -2.91
CA SER A 567 -42.73 -29.48 -2.17
C SER A 567 -41.64 -29.48 -1.09
N GLY A 568 -41.52 -30.58 -0.36
CA GLY A 568 -40.53 -30.75 0.72
C GLY A 568 -41.00 -30.24 2.09
N GLY A 569 -40.12 -30.36 3.06
CA GLY A 569 -40.31 -29.98 4.46
C GLY A 569 -39.52 -28.73 4.84
N ASN A 570 -38.81 -28.79 5.95
CA ASN A 570 -38.12 -27.65 6.55
C ASN A 570 -36.60 -27.75 6.36
N TYR A 571 -35.90 -26.63 6.56
CA TYR A 571 -34.45 -26.61 6.66
C TYR A 571 -33.99 -26.64 8.11
N TRP A 572 -32.98 -27.47 8.39
CA TRP A 572 -32.48 -27.78 9.73
C TRP A 572 -30.96 -27.59 9.78
N SER A 573 -30.45 -26.52 10.43
CA SER A 573 -29.01 -26.19 10.35
C SER A 573 -28.07 -27.14 11.09
N GLY A 574 -28.61 -28.07 11.88
CA GLY A 574 -27.87 -29.17 12.54
C GLY A 574 -27.93 -30.50 11.78
N TYR A 575 -28.56 -30.53 10.60
CA TYR A 575 -28.78 -31.75 9.82
C TYR A 575 -27.83 -31.82 8.61
N GLU A 576 -27.11 -32.94 8.48
CA GLU A 576 -26.14 -33.19 7.41
C GLU A 576 -26.68 -34.23 6.40
N GLY A 577 -27.97 -34.10 6.02
CA GLY A 577 -28.60 -34.91 4.99
C GLY A 577 -27.91 -34.79 3.64
N LYS A 578 -27.91 -35.89 2.88
CA LYS A 578 -27.42 -35.97 1.50
C LYS A 578 -28.55 -35.78 0.51
N ASP A 579 -28.21 -35.42 -0.72
CA ASP A 579 -29.10 -35.09 -1.85
C ASP A 579 -28.40 -35.64 -3.10
N GLU A 580 -28.39 -36.97 -3.18
CA GLU A 580 -27.84 -37.79 -4.28
C GLU A 580 -28.97 -38.46 -5.09
N TYR A 581 -30.20 -38.45 -4.56
CA TYR A 581 -31.39 -39.10 -5.12
C TYR A 581 -32.63 -38.17 -5.07
N TYR A 582 -33.57 -38.41 -5.99
CA TYR A 582 -34.82 -37.65 -6.14
C TYR A 582 -36.04 -38.57 -6.19
N GLY A 583 -37.23 -37.97 -6.05
CA GLY A 583 -38.52 -38.64 -6.19
C GLY A 583 -39.25 -38.89 -4.86
N PRO A 584 -40.51 -39.35 -4.90
CA PRO A 584 -41.32 -39.57 -3.69
C PRO A 584 -40.71 -40.56 -2.70
N ASP A 585 -40.00 -41.57 -3.21
CA ASP A 585 -39.33 -42.60 -2.42
C ASP A 585 -37.82 -42.30 -2.24
N GLN A 586 -37.33 -41.14 -2.71
CA GLN A 586 -35.92 -40.73 -2.77
C GLN A 586 -34.98 -41.84 -3.31
N ASP A 587 -35.42 -42.54 -4.37
CA ASP A 587 -34.80 -43.78 -4.87
C ASP A 587 -34.05 -43.63 -6.21
N ARG A 588 -34.06 -42.44 -6.82
CA ARG A 588 -33.64 -42.22 -8.22
C ARG A 588 -32.43 -41.31 -8.29
N TYR A 589 -31.31 -41.79 -8.83
CA TYR A 589 -30.06 -41.02 -8.83
C TYR A 589 -30.18 -39.67 -9.55
N GLY A 590 -29.82 -38.59 -8.85
CA GLY A 590 -29.96 -37.18 -9.26
C GLY A 590 -30.45 -36.32 -8.08
N SER A 591 -30.01 -35.07 -7.99
CA SER A 591 -30.34 -34.14 -6.89
C SER A 591 -31.59 -33.32 -7.21
N ASP A 592 -32.41 -33.02 -6.18
CA ASP A 592 -33.59 -32.14 -6.28
C ASP A 592 -33.67 -31.02 -5.21
N GLY A 593 -32.84 -31.06 -4.17
CA GLY A 593 -32.84 -30.08 -3.07
C GLY A 593 -33.50 -30.55 -1.77
N ILE A 594 -34.23 -31.67 -1.83
CA ILE A 594 -34.67 -32.46 -0.67
C ILE A 594 -33.54 -33.45 -0.31
N ALA A 595 -33.49 -33.89 0.95
CA ALA A 595 -32.53 -34.90 1.36
C ALA A 595 -33.05 -36.34 1.16
N ASP A 596 -32.12 -37.24 0.76
CA ASP A 596 -32.29 -38.69 0.58
C ASP A 596 -32.90 -39.43 1.79
N THR A 597 -32.92 -38.77 2.96
CA THR A 597 -33.34 -39.32 4.25
C THR A 597 -34.19 -38.30 5.03
N PRO A 598 -35.16 -38.76 5.84
CA PRO A 598 -35.87 -37.93 6.80
C PRO A 598 -34.96 -37.26 7.85
N TYR A 599 -35.41 -36.15 8.42
CA TYR A 599 -34.90 -35.61 9.68
C TYR A 599 -35.75 -36.16 10.83
N GLU A 600 -35.09 -36.69 11.85
CA GLU A 600 -35.69 -37.46 12.96
C GLU A 600 -35.19 -36.88 14.29
N GLY A 601 -35.96 -35.97 14.88
CA GLY A 601 -35.72 -35.39 16.21
C GLY A 601 -36.38 -36.20 17.34
N GLU A 602 -36.36 -35.70 18.58
CA GLU A 602 -36.94 -36.44 19.72
C GLU A 602 -38.47 -36.68 19.63
N THR A 603 -39.22 -35.75 19.03
CA THR A 603 -40.69 -35.84 18.85
C THR A 603 -41.17 -35.47 17.44
N VAL A 604 -40.26 -35.15 16.53
CA VAL A 604 -40.56 -34.58 15.20
C VAL A 604 -39.91 -35.43 14.11
N THR A 605 -40.69 -35.82 13.11
CA THR A 605 -40.20 -36.45 11.88
C THR A 605 -40.59 -35.58 10.69
N ASP A 606 -39.60 -35.09 9.95
CA ASP A 606 -39.77 -34.42 8.66
C ASP A 606 -39.32 -35.42 7.58
N GLU A 607 -40.26 -35.91 6.78
CA GLU A 607 -40.01 -36.97 5.78
C GLU A 607 -39.20 -36.47 4.56
N TYR A 608 -39.17 -35.16 4.32
CA TYR A 608 -38.55 -34.54 3.13
C TYR A 608 -37.78 -33.25 3.47
N PRO A 609 -36.79 -33.30 4.40
CA PRO A 609 -36.10 -32.10 4.86
C PRO A 609 -35.27 -31.49 3.73
N LEU A 610 -35.17 -30.16 3.69
CA LEU A 610 -34.46 -29.42 2.66
C LEU A 610 -32.95 -29.37 2.97
N THR A 611 -32.09 -29.52 1.96
CA THR A 611 -30.63 -29.49 2.16
C THR A 611 -30.03 -28.10 2.30
N LYS A 612 -30.82 -27.06 1.98
CA LYS A 612 -30.41 -25.64 2.04
C LYS A 612 -31.55 -24.81 2.65
N PRO A 613 -31.26 -23.66 3.28
CA PRO A 613 -32.29 -22.75 3.73
C PRO A 613 -33.25 -22.39 2.61
N VAL A 614 -34.54 -22.31 2.93
CA VAL A 614 -35.56 -21.72 2.06
C VAL A 614 -35.16 -20.27 1.83
N PRO A 615 -34.78 -19.88 0.60
CA PRO A 615 -34.42 -18.50 0.32
C PRO A 615 -35.67 -17.63 0.42
N THR A 616 -35.53 -16.41 0.95
CA THR A 616 -36.46 -15.34 0.59
C THR A 616 -36.35 -15.04 -0.91
N PRO A 617 -37.39 -14.55 -1.59
CA PRO A 617 -37.22 -14.00 -2.93
C PRO A 617 -36.28 -12.79 -2.82
N HIS A 618 -35.12 -12.87 -3.48
CA HIS A 618 -34.15 -11.79 -3.53
C HIS A 618 -34.24 -11.08 -4.87
N VAL A 619 -33.95 -9.79 -4.88
CA VAL A 619 -33.68 -9.04 -6.11
C VAL A 619 -32.32 -8.39 -5.97
N ARG A 620 -31.57 -8.38 -7.08
CA ARG A 620 -30.35 -7.59 -7.24
C ARG A 620 -30.58 -6.66 -8.42
N ILE A 621 -30.48 -5.36 -8.19
CA ILE A 621 -30.37 -4.37 -9.25
C ILE A 621 -29.03 -4.61 -9.95
N ASP A 622 -29.10 -4.88 -11.25
CA ASP A 622 -27.96 -5.17 -12.12
C ASP A 622 -27.50 -3.93 -12.90
N ASN A 623 -28.38 -2.93 -13.02
CA ASN A 623 -28.07 -1.58 -13.47
C ASN A 623 -29.09 -0.60 -12.87
N PRO A 624 -28.69 0.55 -12.30
CA PRO A 624 -27.31 0.92 -11.94
C PRO A 624 -26.79 0.07 -10.76
N GLU A 625 -25.49 -0.27 -10.75
CA GLU A 625 -24.83 -0.90 -9.60
C GLU A 625 -24.63 0.11 -8.43
N GLU A 626 -24.31 -0.39 -7.23
CA GLU A 626 -24.12 0.43 -6.03
C GLU A 626 -22.82 1.25 -6.12
N GLY A 627 -22.97 2.58 -6.20
CA GLY A 627 -21.87 3.52 -6.34
C GLY A 627 -21.50 3.89 -7.78
N ASP A 628 -22.34 3.53 -8.77
CA ASP A 628 -22.13 3.91 -10.18
C ASP A 628 -22.13 5.44 -10.37
N PHE A 629 -21.30 5.90 -11.31
CA PHE A 629 -21.30 7.27 -11.85
C PHE A 629 -21.69 7.19 -13.33
N ILE A 630 -22.68 7.98 -13.76
CA ILE A 630 -23.38 7.73 -15.04
C ILE A 630 -23.48 9.02 -15.89
N PRO A 631 -22.93 9.02 -17.13
CA PRO A 631 -22.80 10.21 -17.98
C PRO A 631 -24.06 10.53 -18.80
N LYS A 632 -25.26 10.37 -18.20
CA LYS A 632 -26.55 10.59 -18.87
C LYS A 632 -27.73 10.66 -17.89
N THR A 633 -28.72 11.48 -18.23
CA THR A 633 -30.00 11.63 -17.51
C THR A 633 -30.96 10.45 -17.67
N ASP A 634 -30.79 9.65 -18.72
CA ASP A 634 -31.77 8.61 -19.09
C ASP A 634 -31.15 7.22 -18.88
N ILE A 635 -31.75 6.40 -18.00
CA ILE A 635 -31.17 5.13 -17.51
C ILE A 635 -32.21 4.00 -17.49
N THR A 636 -32.01 3.01 -18.35
CA THR A 636 -32.72 1.71 -18.32
C THR A 636 -32.26 0.88 -17.13
N ALA A 637 -32.87 1.09 -15.97
CA ALA A 637 -32.60 0.29 -14.78
C ALA A 637 -33.12 -1.15 -14.98
N ASN A 638 -32.39 -2.15 -14.51
CA ASN A 638 -32.77 -3.56 -14.65
C ASN A 638 -32.26 -4.42 -13.48
N TRP A 639 -32.90 -5.58 -13.26
CA TRP A 639 -32.68 -6.39 -12.05
C TRP A 639 -32.99 -7.88 -12.19
N THR A 640 -32.16 -8.72 -11.60
CA THR A 640 -32.36 -10.17 -11.52
C THR A 640 -33.16 -10.53 -10.27
N GLY A 641 -34.39 -11.02 -10.47
CA GLY A 641 -35.14 -11.75 -9.45
C GLY A 641 -34.57 -13.15 -9.23
N MET A 642 -34.07 -13.40 -8.02
CA MET A 642 -33.47 -14.68 -7.60
C MET A 642 -34.41 -15.45 -6.67
N TYR A 643 -35.02 -16.52 -7.18
CA TYR A 643 -35.82 -17.47 -6.40
C TYR A 643 -35.65 -18.89 -6.93
N ARG A 644 -35.81 -19.91 -6.07
CA ARG A 644 -35.64 -21.34 -6.45
C ARG A 644 -36.95 -22.11 -6.62
N PHE A 645 -38.07 -21.56 -6.17
CA PHE A 645 -39.39 -22.14 -6.41
C PHE A 645 -39.98 -21.59 -7.70
N THR A 646 -40.91 -22.33 -8.31
CA THR A 646 -41.52 -21.96 -9.60
C THR A 646 -42.60 -20.87 -9.50
N ASP A 647 -42.59 -20.09 -8.41
CA ASP A 647 -43.53 -19.00 -8.18
C ASP A 647 -43.15 -17.80 -9.05
N THR A 648 -44.13 -17.20 -9.70
CA THR A 648 -43.90 -15.96 -10.46
C THR A 648 -43.51 -14.82 -9.51
N LEU A 649 -42.57 -14.00 -9.96
CA LEU A 649 -42.14 -12.79 -9.26
C LEU A 649 -42.82 -11.57 -9.88
N TRP A 650 -43.21 -10.63 -9.02
CA TRP A 650 -43.67 -9.29 -9.36
C TRP A 650 -42.72 -8.26 -8.74
N TYR A 651 -42.68 -7.05 -9.28
CA TYR A 651 -41.79 -5.99 -8.78
C TYR A 651 -42.53 -4.67 -8.59
N GLU A 652 -42.21 -3.98 -7.49
CA GLU A 652 -42.51 -2.56 -7.31
C GLU A 652 -41.19 -1.78 -7.34
N VAL A 653 -41.10 -0.70 -8.13
CA VAL A 653 -39.90 0.17 -8.20
C VAL A 653 -40.15 1.52 -7.51
N LYS A 654 -39.08 2.22 -7.14
CA LYS A 654 -39.14 3.58 -6.59
C LYS A 654 -37.81 4.31 -6.81
N LEU A 655 -37.87 5.54 -7.29
CA LEU A 655 -36.77 6.50 -7.30
C LEU A 655 -36.85 7.45 -6.08
N ASP A 656 -35.71 7.76 -5.47
CA ASP A 656 -35.46 8.80 -4.45
C ASP A 656 -36.50 8.88 -3.32
N ASN A 657 -37.35 9.92 -3.33
CA ASN A 657 -38.42 10.13 -2.35
C ASN A 657 -39.82 9.96 -2.98
N GLY A 658 -39.88 9.31 -4.15
CA GLY A 658 -41.10 9.04 -4.91
C GLY A 658 -42.01 7.98 -4.28
N GLY A 659 -43.11 7.71 -4.98
CA GLY A 659 -44.00 6.58 -4.67
C GLY A 659 -43.35 5.23 -5.04
N TRP A 660 -44.01 4.15 -4.63
CA TRP A 660 -43.77 2.84 -5.23
C TRP A 660 -44.68 2.67 -6.44
N GLU A 661 -44.12 2.29 -7.57
CA GLU A 661 -44.83 1.99 -8.82
C GLU A 661 -44.80 0.48 -9.08
N ASP A 662 -45.94 -0.12 -9.42
CA ASP A 662 -46.06 -1.55 -9.74
C ASP A 662 -45.72 -1.74 -11.23
N VAL A 663 -44.65 -2.48 -11.51
CA VAL A 663 -44.16 -2.76 -12.88
C VAL A 663 -44.51 -4.18 -13.33
N GLU A 664 -45.48 -4.79 -12.66
CA GLU A 664 -45.91 -6.17 -12.82
C GLU A 664 -44.73 -7.16 -12.80
N GLN A 665 -44.42 -7.80 -13.93
CA GLN A 665 -43.44 -8.88 -14.05
C GLN A 665 -42.18 -8.47 -14.82
N ASN A 666 -42.05 -7.19 -15.19
CA ASN A 666 -40.91 -6.68 -15.93
C ASN A 666 -39.64 -6.70 -15.05
N ASP A 667 -38.50 -6.98 -15.66
CA ASP A 667 -37.16 -6.94 -15.08
C ASP A 667 -36.36 -5.68 -15.49
N GLU A 668 -37.03 -4.72 -16.14
CA GLU A 668 -36.51 -3.42 -16.60
C GLU A 668 -37.49 -2.26 -16.33
N TYR A 669 -36.97 -1.03 -16.14
CA TYR A 669 -37.72 0.23 -16.02
C TYR A 669 -36.85 1.41 -16.47
N GLU A 670 -37.42 2.31 -17.28
CA GLU A 670 -36.71 3.50 -17.76
C GLU A 670 -36.81 4.63 -16.73
N LEU A 671 -35.66 5.15 -16.29
CA LEU A 671 -35.53 6.42 -15.60
C LEU A 671 -35.28 7.50 -16.66
N GLU A 672 -36.15 8.50 -16.78
CA GLU A 672 -36.06 9.61 -17.75
C GLU A 672 -35.89 10.96 -16.99
N ASP A 673 -35.27 11.96 -17.62
CA ASP A 673 -35.16 13.34 -17.10
C ASP A 673 -34.52 13.44 -15.68
N LEU A 674 -33.54 12.60 -15.34
CA LEU A 674 -32.83 12.71 -14.04
C LEU A 674 -32.05 14.04 -13.93
N GLU A 675 -32.03 14.60 -12.71
CA GLU A 675 -31.20 15.77 -12.38
C GLU A 675 -29.75 15.34 -12.09
N GLU A 676 -28.85 16.30 -11.87
CA GLU A 676 -27.43 16.06 -11.59
C GLU A 676 -27.22 15.80 -10.08
N GLY A 677 -26.43 14.77 -9.75
CA GLY A 677 -26.12 14.38 -8.37
C GLY A 677 -26.58 12.96 -7.98
N VAL A 678 -26.72 12.72 -6.68
CA VAL A 678 -26.92 11.38 -6.09
C VAL A 678 -28.40 11.00 -6.03
N HIS A 679 -28.71 9.83 -6.59
CA HIS A 679 -30.03 9.21 -6.62
C HIS A 679 -30.06 7.86 -5.89
N GLU A 680 -31.24 7.45 -5.40
CA GLU A 680 -31.50 6.13 -4.81
C GLU A 680 -32.56 5.38 -5.63
N PHE A 681 -32.16 4.35 -6.41
CA PHE A 681 -33.11 3.46 -7.07
C PHE A 681 -33.38 2.23 -6.18
N SER A 682 -34.66 1.97 -5.90
CA SER A 682 -35.13 0.86 -5.08
C SER A 682 -36.03 -0.08 -5.86
N VAL A 683 -35.69 -1.38 -5.88
CA VAL A 683 -36.54 -2.44 -6.41
C VAL A 683 -37.01 -3.34 -5.28
N LYS A 684 -38.30 -3.63 -5.26
CA LYS A 684 -38.95 -4.51 -4.30
C LYS A 684 -39.60 -5.67 -5.02
N VAL A 685 -38.97 -6.84 -4.96
CA VAL A 685 -39.58 -8.08 -5.45
C VAL A 685 -40.68 -8.55 -4.49
N LYS A 686 -41.71 -9.16 -5.05
CA LYS A 686 -42.84 -9.78 -4.36
C LYS A 686 -43.23 -11.06 -5.10
N ASP A 687 -43.19 -12.22 -4.45
CA ASP A 687 -43.68 -13.45 -5.10
C ASP A 687 -45.22 -13.59 -5.10
N GLY A 688 -45.71 -14.65 -5.73
CA GLY A 688 -47.15 -14.97 -5.82
C GLY A 688 -47.85 -15.22 -4.48
N ASN A 689 -47.12 -15.47 -3.38
CA ASN A 689 -47.65 -15.60 -2.03
C ASN A 689 -47.60 -14.28 -1.23
N GLY A 690 -46.94 -13.24 -1.75
CA GLY A 690 -46.86 -11.91 -1.15
C GLY A 690 -45.48 -11.50 -0.64
N ASN A 691 -44.49 -12.38 -0.76
CA ASN A 691 -43.26 -12.36 0.03
C ASN A 691 -42.29 -11.32 -0.51
N ARG A 692 -41.91 -10.30 0.28
CA ARG A 692 -41.14 -9.14 -0.22
C ARG A 692 -39.74 -9.03 0.35
N SER A 693 -38.79 -8.71 -0.52
CA SER A 693 -37.52 -8.08 -0.15
C SER A 693 -37.35 -6.76 -0.93
N VAL A 694 -36.47 -5.89 -0.45
CA VAL A 694 -36.07 -4.66 -1.14
C VAL A 694 -34.56 -4.71 -1.33
N ASN A 695 -34.10 -4.36 -2.53
CA ASN A 695 -32.74 -3.91 -2.77
C ASN A 695 -32.82 -2.44 -3.22
N THR A 696 -31.88 -1.65 -2.74
CA THR A 696 -31.71 -0.24 -3.09
C THR A 696 -30.25 -0.08 -3.44
N ASN A 697 -29.98 0.51 -4.60
CA ASN A 697 -28.65 0.95 -5.01
C ASN A 697 -28.66 2.49 -5.06
N SER A 698 -27.61 3.09 -4.52
CA SER A 698 -27.28 4.50 -4.72
C SER A 698 -26.36 4.65 -5.93
N PHE A 699 -26.58 5.70 -6.72
CA PHE A 699 -25.79 6.01 -7.91
C PHE A 699 -25.77 7.53 -8.14
N THR A 700 -24.85 8.02 -8.96
CA THR A 700 -24.67 9.45 -9.24
C THR A 700 -24.83 9.71 -10.72
N VAL A 701 -25.72 10.63 -11.09
CA VAL A 701 -25.79 11.19 -12.45
C VAL A 701 -24.83 12.38 -12.50
N ASP A 702 -23.87 12.31 -13.41
CA ASP A 702 -22.91 13.38 -13.65
C ASP A 702 -22.77 13.56 -15.16
N VAL A 703 -23.25 14.70 -15.66
CA VAL A 703 -23.25 15.05 -17.10
C VAL A 703 -22.34 16.24 -17.38
N SER A 704 -21.43 16.54 -16.45
CA SER A 704 -20.52 17.69 -16.52
C SER A 704 -19.13 17.25 -17.00
N ASP A 705 -18.48 18.07 -17.83
CA ASP A 705 -17.09 17.80 -18.24
C ASP A 705 -16.12 18.27 -17.13
N PRO A 706 -15.19 17.42 -16.64
CA PRO A 706 -14.26 17.78 -15.56
C PRO A 706 -13.38 18.97 -15.94
N GLU A 707 -12.96 19.80 -14.99
CA GLU A 707 -11.97 20.85 -15.23
C GLU A 707 -10.53 20.29 -15.13
N VAL A 708 -9.64 20.80 -15.98
CA VAL A 708 -8.21 20.47 -15.97
C VAL A 708 -7.40 21.65 -16.54
N ASP A 709 -6.31 22.01 -15.87
CA ASP A 709 -5.37 23.06 -16.27
C ASP A 709 -3.93 22.57 -16.04
N ILE A 710 -3.06 22.74 -17.04
CA ILE A 710 -1.63 22.39 -16.95
C ILE A 710 -0.88 23.53 -16.25
N SER A 711 -0.06 23.19 -15.26
CA SER A 711 0.66 24.14 -14.40
C SER A 711 2.18 24.16 -14.63
N SER A 712 2.73 23.07 -15.17
CA SER A 712 4.11 22.96 -15.67
C SER A 712 4.14 21.96 -16.83
N PRO A 713 4.86 22.23 -17.94
CA PRO A 713 5.54 23.48 -18.28
C PRO A 713 4.56 24.64 -18.54
N GLU A 714 5.07 25.88 -18.64
CA GLU A 714 4.30 27.04 -19.09
C GLU A 714 4.18 27.09 -20.64
N GLU A 715 3.09 27.66 -21.17
CA GLU A 715 2.87 27.81 -22.63
C GLU A 715 3.97 28.66 -23.28
N GLY A 716 4.76 28.03 -24.16
CA GLY A 716 5.90 28.63 -24.85
C GLY A 716 7.22 28.57 -24.08
N GLN A 717 7.33 27.77 -23.02
CA GLN A 717 8.56 27.61 -22.24
C GLN A 717 9.62 26.78 -22.99
N THR A 718 10.89 27.22 -22.96
CA THR A 718 12.06 26.42 -23.36
C THR A 718 12.78 25.88 -22.13
N LEU A 719 13.32 24.66 -22.19
CA LEU A 719 13.90 23.94 -21.05
C LEU A 719 15.24 23.26 -21.39
N ASP A 720 16.20 23.36 -20.47
CA ASP A 720 17.59 22.91 -20.58
C ASP A 720 17.82 21.41 -20.33
N LYS A 721 16.78 20.56 -20.47
CA LYS A 721 16.80 19.15 -20.02
C LYS A 721 15.90 18.22 -20.83
N GLU A 722 16.47 17.12 -21.32
CA GLU A 722 15.77 15.95 -21.92
C GLU A 722 14.71 15.29 -21.00
N ASN A 723 14.69 15.64 -19.71
CA ASN A 723 13.88 15.01 -18.67
C ASN A 723 13.14 16.09 -17.86
N ILE A 724 11.80 16.10 -17.96
CA ILE A 724 10.94 17.13 -17.36
C ILE A 724 9.79 16.51 -16.56
N THR A 725 9.25 17.28 -15.60
CA THR A 725 8.00 16.92 -14.91
C THR A 725 6.87 17.81 -15.44
N VAL A 726 5.84 17.18 -16.00
CA VAL A 726 4.56 17.81 -16.32
C VAL A 726 3.70 17.74 -15.06
N GLU A 727 3.10 18.85 -14.65
CA GLU A 727 2.24 18.96 -13.47
C GLU A 727 0.94 19.67 -13.84
N TRP A 728 -0.21 19.21 -13.35
CA TRP A 728 -1.53 19.76 -13.66
C TRP A 728 -2.45 19.73 -12.43
N ASP A 729 -3.46 20.59 -12.42
CA ASP A 729 -4.58 20.53 -11.49
C ASP A 729 -5.83 20.06 -12.25
N GLY A 730 -6.69 19.28 -11.60
CA GLY A 730 -7.86 18.68 -12.22
C GLY A 730 -8.94 18.38 -11.19
N SER A 731 -10.15 18.86 -11.48
CA SER A 731 -11.25 18.82 -10.52
C SER A 731 -12.60 18.61 -11.19
N ASP A 732 -13.47 17.86 -10.52
CA ASP A 732 -14.90 17.84 -10.79
C ASP A 732 -15.66 17.92 -9.45
N GLU A 733 -16.85 18.54 -9.45
CA GLU A 733 -17.67 18.77 -8.26
C GLU A 733 -18.64 17.62 -7.93
N VAL A 734 -18.91 16.69 -8.85
CA VAL A 734 -20.01 15.72 -8.75
C VAL A 734 -19.52 14.28 -8.58
N SER A 735 -18.78 13.74 -9.55
CA SER A 735 -18.14 12.42 -9.46
C SER A 735 -16.67 12.48 -9.04
N GLY A 736 -16.00 13.61 -9.30
CA GLY A 736 -14.58 13.85 -9.14
C GLY A 736 -13.73 13.08 -10.17
N ILE A 737 -12.48 13.51 -10.39
CA ILE A 737 -11.57 12.87 -11.35
C ILE A 737 -11.45 11.35 -11.12
N GLY A 738 -11.51 10.59 -12.21
CA GLY A 738 -11.26 9.15 -12.28
C GLY A 738 -9.83 8.84 -12.67
N TYR A 739 -9.34 9.41 -13.78
CA TYR A 739 -7.95 9.29 -14.24
C TYR A 739 -7.57 10.38 -15.26
N TYR A 740 -6.28 10.49 -15.57
CA TYR A 740 -5.74 11.34 -16.62
C TYR A 740 -5.06 10.49 -17.71
N GLU A 741 -5.21 10.90 -18.98
CA GLU A 741 -4.32 10.54 -20.08
C GLU A 741 -3.38 11.71 -20.38
N VAL A 742 -2.06 11.48 -20.42
CA VAL A 742 -1.09 12.47 -20.91
C VAL A 742 -0.54 12.00 -22.24
N MET A 743 -0.68 12.84 -23.26
CA MET A 743 -0.18 12.59 -24.60
C MET A 743 0.93 13.58 -24.94
N LEU A 744 2.09 13.08 -25.34
CA LEU A 744 3.20 13.85 -25.89
C LEU A 744 3.20 13.70 -27.42
N ASP A 745 3.09 14.80 -28.15
CA ASP A 745 3.09 14.85 -29.63
C ASP A 745 2.06 13.90 -30.31
N GLY A 746 1.01 13.53 -29.56
CA GLY A 746 -0.03 12.58 -29.98
C GLY A 746 0.24 11.10 -29.66
N GLY A 747 1.35 10.76 -29.01
CA GLY A 747 1.60 9.46 -28.37
C GLY A 747 1.18 9.48 -26.90
N LEU A 748 0.62 8.37 -26.37
CA LEU A 748 0.20 8.26 -24.98
C LEU A 748 1.39 7.85 -24.08
N GLU A 749 1.79 8.72 -23.16
CA GLU A 749 2.93 8.52 -22.25
C GLU A 749 2.50 8.17 -20.82
N TYR A 750 1.32 8.63 -20.37
CA TYR A 750 0.79 8.33 -19.05
C TYR A 750 -0.71 8.06 -19.07
N GLU A 751 -1.15 7.09 -18.26
CA GLU A 751 -2.55 6.75 -17.97
C GLU A 751 -2.64 6.44 -16.47
N GLY A 752 -3.39 7.24 -15.69
CA GLY A 752 -3.54 7.00 -14.25
C GLY A 752 -4.00 8.18 -13.39
N GLU A 753 -3.98 7.99 -12.06
CA GLU A 753 -4.58 8.89 -11.05
C GLU A 753 -3.66 10.05 -10.59
N ALA A 754 -2.40 10.14 -11.03
CA ALA A 754 -1.48 11.17 -10.54
C ALA A 754 -1.68 12.53 -11.26
N GLU A 755 -1.50 13.62 -10.52
CA GLU A 755 -1.51 15.03 -10.99
C GLU A 755 -0.16 15.46 -11.61
N SER A 756 0.74 14.51 -11.88
CA SER A 756 2.07 14.76 -12.45
C SER A 756 2.64 13.52 -13.14
N CYS A 757 3.35 13.70 -14.25
CA CYS A 757 4.16 12.66 -14.88
C CYS A 757 5.57 13.17 -15.23
N ASN A 758 6.54 12.27 -15.28
CA ASN A 758 7.88 12.58 -15.79
C ASN A 758 7.97 12.12 -17.25
N LEU A 759 8.37 13.01 -18.14
CA LEU A 759 8.77 12.70 -19.51
C LEU A 759 10.31 12.63 -19.56
N SER A 760 10.84 11.73 -20.37
CA SER A 760 12.28 11.41 -20.42
C SER A 760 12.73 11.12 -21.84
N ASP A 761 14.03 11.25 -22.10
CA ASP A 761 14.65 11.07 -23.42
C ASP A 761 14.05 11.99 -24.50
N LEU A 762 13.51 13.16 -24.09
CA LEU A 762 13.03 14.20 -25.02
C LEU A 762 14.18 14.69 -25.91
N GLN A 763 13.85 15.10 -27.12
CA GLN A 763 14.82 15.56 -28.13
C GLN A 763 14.71 17.07 -28.28
N ASP A 764 15.76 17.74 -28.76
CA ASP A 764 15.74 19.19 -28.94
C ASP A 764 14.70 19.62 -29.99
N GLY A 765 14.04 20.76 -29.75
CA GLY A 765 12.96 21.29 -30.57
C GLY A 765 11.62 21.42 -29.83
N ALA A 766 10.54 21.59 -30.59
CA ALA A 766 9.21 21.90 -30.06
C ALA A 766 8.34 20.65 -29.83
N HIS A 767 7.70 20.60 -28.66
CA HIS A 767 6.82 19.53 -28.20
C HIS A 767 5.43 20.07 -27.81
N THR A 768 4.42 19.22 -27.90
CA THR A 768 3.07 19.49 -27.38
C THR A 768 2.68 18.42 -26.37
N VAL A 769 2.30 18.83 -25.16
CA VAL A 769 1.66 17.95 -24.18
C VAL A 769 0.16 18.25 -24.09
N GLU A 770 -0.67 17.23 -24.28
CA GLU A 770 -2.11 17.25 -24.02
C GLU A 770 -2.38 16.44 -22.74
N VAL A 771 -3.03 17.04 -21.75
CA VAL A 771 -3.54 16.33 -20.56
C VAL A 771 -5.06 16.27 -20.67
N ARG A 772 -5.60 15.05 -20.77
CA ARG A 772 -7.05 14.80 -20.79
C ARG A 772 -7.47 14.21 -19.45
N ALA A 773 -8.28 14.95 -18.72
CA ALA A 773 -8.92 14.45 -17.51
C ALA A 773 -10.21 13.70 -17.87
N TYR A 774 -10.40 12.56 -17.23
CA TYR A 774 -11.64 11.80 -17.20
C TYR A 774 -12.19 11.83 -15.77
N ASP A 775 -13.47 12.12 -15.62
CA ASP A 775 -14.17 11.96 -14.33
C ASP A 775 -14.47 10.48 -14.04
N LYS A 776 -15.30 10.16 -13.03
CA LYS A 776 -15.69 8.74 -12.77
C LYS A 776 -16.90 8.28 -13.57
N ALA A 777 -17.65 9.18 -14.20
CA ALA A 777 -18.73 8.85 -15.13
C ALA A 777 -18.23 8.56 -16.57
N GLY A 778 -17.03 9.03 -16.91
CA GLY A 778 -16.43 8.96 -18.24
C GLY A 778 -16.57 10.24 -19.08
N ASN A 779 -17.09 11.35 -18.52
CA ASN A 779 -16.99 12.65 -19.18
C ASN A 779 -15.53 13.11 -19.17
N ASN A 780 -15.11 13.91 -20.15
CA ASN A 780 -13.69 14.23 -20.33
C ASN A 780 -13.42 15.56 -21.03
N LYS A 781 -12.31 16.19 -20.64
CA LYS A 781 -11.86 17.49 -21.14
C LYS A 781 -10.33 17.46 -21.28
N SER A 782 -9.82 18.09 -22.33
CA SER A 782 -8.39 18.22 -22.57
C SER A 782 -7.91 19.65 -22.34
N ALA A 783 -6.79 19.80 -21.64
CA ALA A 783 -5.90 20.96 -21.71
C ALA A 783 -4.68 20.61 -22.58
N HIS A 784 -4.03 21.61 -23.17
CA HIS A 784 -2.80 21.41 -23.93
C HIS A 784 -1.80 22.55 -23.69
N VAL A 785 -0.51 22.23 -23.69
CA VAL A 785 0.61 23.18 -23.59
C VAL A 785 1.67 22.84 -24.64
N ASN A 786 2.21 23.87 -25.29
CA ASN A 786 3.36 23.80 -26.16
C ASN A 786 4.60 24.24 -25.40
N PHE A 787 5.70 23.51 -25.53
CA PHE A 787 7.00 23.83 -24.94
C PHE A 787 8.13 23.43 -25.89
N SER A 788 9.38 23.71 -25.52
CA SER A 788 10.56 23.26 -26.27
C SER A 788 11.65 22.76 -25.33
N ILE A 789 12.43 21.78 -25.81
CA ILE A 789 13.67 21.33 -25.16
C ILE A 789 14.84 21.88 -25.98
N ASP A 790 15.87 22.36 -25.29
CA ASP A 790 17.15 22.70 -25.90
C ASP A 790 18.30 22.36 -24.94
N THR A 791 19.05 21.33 -25.29
CA THR A 791 20.24 20.85 -24.57
C THR A 791 21.51 20.99 -25.41
N THR A 792 21.39 21.63 -26.57
CA THR A 792 22.47 21.83 -27.54
C THR A 792 23.21 23.14 -27.28
N PRO A 793 24.55 23.12 -27.21
CA PRO A 793 25.33 24.36 -27.35
C PRO A 793 25.29 24.86 -28.81
N PRO A 794 25.31 26.19 -29.03
CA PRO A 794 25.34 26.79 -30.38
C PRO A 794 26.47 26.28 -31.28
N ASP A 795 26.27 26.22 -32.60
CA ASP A 795 27.40 26.01 -33.53
C ASP A 795 28.22 27.30 -33.63
N LEU A 796 29.45 27.28 -33.12
CA LEU A 796 30.35 28.43 -33.03
C LEU A 796 31.55 28.25 -33.96
N GLN A 797 31.80 29.23 -34.82
CA GLN A 797 32.92 29.22 -35.77
C GLN A 797 33.71 30.53 -35.74
N ILE A 798 35.02 30.44 -35.51
CA ILE A 798 35.94 31.58 -35.71
C ILE A 798 36.18 31.75 -37.22
N LYS A 799 36.13 33.01 -37.69
CA LYS A 799 36.32 33.38 -39.10
C LYS A 799 37.62 34.11 -39.37
N SER A 800 38.18 34.78 -38.35
CA SER A 800 39.51 35.37 -38.39
C SER A 800 40.05 35.47 -36.95
N PRO A 801 41.36 35.29 -36.72
CA PRO A 801 42.31 34.66 -37.64
C PRO A 801 41.92 33.21 -37.97
N GLU A 802 42.32 32.71 -39.13
CA GLU A 802 42.27 31.29 -39.48
C GLU A 802 43.41 30.52 -38.77
N GLU A 803 43.27 29.20 -38.62
CA GLU A 803 44.24 28.35 -37.91
C GLU A 803 45.58 28.29 -38.64
N GLY A 804 46.59 28.97 -38.10
CA GLY A 804 47.93 29.10 -38.67
C GLY A 804 48.20 30.41 -39.44
N ASP A 805 47.33 31.41 -39.35
CA ASP A 805 47.56 32.74 -39.93
C ASP A 805 48.87 33.38 -39.41
N THR A 806 49.56 34.11 -40.28
CA THR A 806 50.71 34.96 -39.93
C THR A 806 50.32 36.43 -40.11
N ILE A 807 50.49 37.25 -39.07
CA ILE A 807 49.97 38.62 -38.98
C ILE A 807 51.13 39.62 -38.86
N GLY A 808 51.34 40.45 -39.89
CA GLY A 808 52.39 41.48 -39.94
C GLY A 808 52.11 42.77 -39.17
N GLU A 809 51.19 42.78 -38.20
CA GLU A 809 50.81 43.96 -37.41
C GLU A 809 50.75 43.64 -35.90
N GLU A 810 51.02 44.63 -35.03
CA GLU A 810 50.88 44.51 -33.56
C GLU A 810 49.41 44.31 -33.08
N SER A 811 48.48 43.97 -33.97
CA SER A 811 47.05 43.84 -33.71
C SER A 811 46.36 42.83 -34.61
N VAL A 812 45.43 42.07 -34.06
CA VAL A 812 44.51 41.19 -34.81
C VAL A 812 43.07 41.48 -34.40
N THR A 813 42.15 41.47 -35.37
CA THR A 813 40.71 41.44 -35.07
C THR A 813 40.25 40.00 -35.11
N ALA A 814 39.84 39.46 -33.97
CA ALA A 814 39.15 38.19 -33.93
C ALA A 814 37.69 38.41 -34.37
N GLU A 815 37.20 37.61 -35.32
CA GLU A 815 35.80 37.61 -35.78
C GLU A 815 35.25 36.18 -35.72
N TRP A 816 33.98 36.03 -35.35
CA TRP A 816 33.29 34.74 -35.28
C TRP A 816 31.82 34.87 -35.67
N GLU A 817 31.17 33.74 -35.91
CA GLU A 817 29.71 33.64 -35.94
C GLU A 817 29.27 32.47 -35.06
N ALA A 818 28.06 32.54 -34.50
CA ALA A 818 27.40 31.36 -33.97
C ALA A 818 25.90 31.41 -34.27
N GLU A 819 25.33 30.27 -34.61
CA GLU A 819 23.90 30.07 -34.79
C GLU A 819 23.41 28.99 -33.83
N ASP A 820 22.16 29.12 -33.39
CA ASP A 820 21.44 28.12 -32.61
C ASP A 820 20.11 27.81 -33.32
N GLU A 821 19.67 26.55 -33.32
CA GLU A 821 18.44 26.14 -34.03
C GLU A 821 17.17 26.22 -33.16
N VAL A 822 17.29 26.33 -31.83
CA VAL A 822 16.16 26.22 -30.89
C VAL A 822 16.04 27.41 -29.93
N SER A 823 17.15 28.00 -29.50
CA SER A 823 17.17 29.17 -28.59
C SER A 823 17.83 30.42 -29.21
N GLU A 824 18.05 31.47 -28.41
CA GLU A 824 18.76 32.68 -28.82
C GLU A 824 20.11 32.78 -28.09
N ILE A 825 21.14 33.31 -28.76
CA ILE A 825 22.46 33.60 -28.14
C ILE A 825 22.31 34.75 -27.12
N ASP A 826 22.65 34.54 -25.85
CA ASP A 826 22.67 35.59 -24.81
C ASP A 826 23.97 36.40 -24.87
N TYR A 827 25.14 35.74 -24.90
CA TYR A 827 26.42 36.43 -25.05
C TYR A 827 27.59 35.57 -25.54
N TYR A 828 28.60 36.28 -26.07
CA TYR A 828 29.93 35.76 -26.36
C TYR A 828 30.95 36.14 -25.26
N GLU A 829 31.92 35.26 -25.03
CA GLU A 829 33.18 35.61 -24.36
C GLU A 829 34.38 35.37 -25.28
N VAL A 830 35.39 36.25 -25.25
CA VAL A 830 36.65 36.05 -25.98
C VAL A 830 37.87 36.29 -25.10
N ARG A 831 39.01 35.66 -25.42
CA ARG A 831 40.32 35.96 -24.81
C ARG A 831 41.48 35.51 -25.71
N LEU A 832 42.67 36.01 -25.43
CA LEU A 832 43.90 35.29 -25.75
C LEU A 832 44.21 34.25 -24.66
N LYS A 833 44.74 33.11 -25.05
CA LYS A 833 45.02 31.96 -24.18
C LYS A 833 45.88 32.33 -22.98
N GLY A 834 45.46 31.89 -21.79
CA GLY A 834 46.05 32.27 -20.51
C GLY A 834 45.60 33.62 -19.93
N HIS A 835 44.86 34.45 -20.67
CA HIS A 835 44.26 35.69 -20.16
C HIS A 835 42.86 35.45 -19.54
N ARG A 836 42.17 36.53 -19.18
CA ARG A 836 40.78 36.48 -18.71
C ARG A 836 39.82 36.58 -19.88
N TRP A 837 38.69 35.89 -19.75
CA TRP A 837 37.53 36.10 -20.60
C TRP A 837 37.05 37.55 -20.56
N ILE A 838 36.65 38.04 -21.72
CA ILE A 838 36.02 39.34 -21.95
C ILE A 838 34.62 39.02 -22.48
N ASN A 839 33.59 39.24 -21.66
CA ASN A 839 32.19 39.16 -22.09
C ASN A 839 31.88 40.40 -22.95
N LEU A 840 31.25 40.17 -24.11
CA LEU A 840 30.96 41.20 -25.11
C LEU A 840 29.46 41.39 -25.38
N GLY A 841 28.58 40.70 -24.66
CA GLY A 841 27.19 40.55 -25.10
C GLY A 841 27.13 39.87 -26.47
N THR A 842 26.28 40.37 -27.36
CA THR A 842 26.05 39.81 -28.71
C THR A 842 26.98 40.40 -29.78
N GLU A 843 28.10 41.06 -29.43
CA GLU A 843 29.07 41.54 -30.42
C GLU A 843 29.95 40.37 -30.92
N THR A 844 30.12 40.24 -32.23
CA THR A 844 30.73 39.07 -32.89
C THR A 844 32.20 39.28 -33.31
N SER A 845 32.86 40.34 -32.83
CA SER A 845 34.28 40.58 -33.08
C SER A 845 34.98 41.34 -31.96
N TYR A 846 36.31 41.22 -31.90
CA TYR A 846 37.14 41.88 -30.89
C TYR A 846 38.58 42.13 -31.37
N GLU A 847 39.05 43.37 -31.23
CA GLU A 847 40.41 43.79 -31.59
C GLU A 847 41.39 43.56 -30.41
N PHE A 848 42.35 42.64 -30.59
CA PHE A 848 43.50 42.51 -29.70
C PHE A 848 44.62 43.41 -30.22
N THR A 849 45.14 44.30 -29.37
CA THR A 849 46.15 45.32 -29.74
C THR A 849 47.36 45.30 -28.81
N GLY A 850 48.55 45.62 -29.37
CA GLY A 850 49.81 45.62 -28.64
C GLY A 850 50.39 44.22 -28.45
N LEU A 851 50.32 43.39 -29.49
CA LEU A 851 50.93 42.07 -29.54
C LEU A 851 52.43 42.20 -29.87
N GLU A 852 53.29 41.57 -29.06
CA GLU A 852 54.72 41.34 -29.39
C GLU A 852 54.82 40.09 -30.28
N ASP A 853 55.86 39.97 -31.12
CA ASP A 853 55.98 38.86 -32.09
C ASP A 853 55.95 37.45 -31.45
N GLY A 854 55.31 36.49 -32.12
CA GLY A 854 55.26 35.07 -31.76
C GLY A 854 53.86 34.43 -31.79
N GLU A 855 53.79 33.15 -31.41
CA GLU A 855 52.56 32.33 -31.36
C GLU A 855 51.54 32.81 -30.32
N TYR A 856 50.31 33.03 -30.77
CA TYR A 856 49.12 33.30 -29.97
C TYR A 856 48.05 32.22 -30.20
N THR A 857 47.04 32.20 -29.33
CA THR A 857 45.78 31.50 -29.59
C THR A 857 44.65 32.37 -29.09
N VAL A 858 43.67 32.66 -29.94
CA VAL A 858 42.38 33.20 -29.52
C VAL A 858 41.46 32.06 -29.09
N GLU A 859 40.74 32.24 -27.99
CA GLU A 859 39.66 31.34 -27.55
C GLU A 859 38.37 32.16 -27.49
N VAL A 860 37.30 31.64 -28.12
CA VAL A 860 35.95 32.21 -28.14
C VAL A 860 34.98 31.26 -27.43
N ARG A 861 33.89 31.81 -26.90
CA ARG A 861 32.71 31.10 -26.40
C ARG A 861 31.44 31.77 -26.87
N ALA A 862 30.41 30.96 -27.11
CA ALA A 862 29.03 31.40 -27.25
C ALA A 862 28.21 30.73 -26.14
N LEU A 863 27.29 31.49 -25.56
CA LEU A 863 26.30 30.99 -24.60
C LEU A 863 24.91 31.41 -25.06
N ASP A 864 23.98 30.47 -25.02
CA ASP A 864 22.55 30.71 -25.24
C ASP A 864 21.86 31.30 -24.00
N VAL A 865 20.56 31.52 -24.10
CA VAL A 865 19.68 31.95 -22.99
C VAL A 865 19.42 30.86 -21.92
N LEU A 866 20.00 29.66 -22.05
CA LEU A 866 19.89 28.54 -21.11
C LEU A 866 21.22 28.18 -20.41
N GLU A 867 22.30 28.92 -20.70
CA GLU A 867 23.68 28.67 -20.28
C GLU A 867 24.37 27.43 -20.93
N ASN A 868 23.86 26.90 -22.05
CA ASN A 868 24.59 25.93 -22.88
C ASN A 868 25.83 26.62 -23.52
N VAL A 869 27.01 25.99 -23.44
CA VAL A 869 28.30 26.66 -23.76
C VAL A 869 29.05 25.99 -24.90
N ALA A 870 29.14 26.69 -26.04
CA ALA A 870 30.06 26.37 -27.12
C ALA A 870 31.42 27.06 -26.89
N SER A 871 32.52 26.47 -27.34
CA SER A 871 33.85 27.10 -27.23
C SER A 871 34.79 26.61 -28.32
N GLU A 872 35.36 27.56 -29.05
CA GLU A 872 36.33 27.30 -30.11
C GLU A 872 37.63 28.09 -29.94
N ASN A 873 38.67 27.72 -30.68
CA ASN A 873 39.99 28.35 -30.61
C ASN A 873 40.75 28.29 -31.94
N ALA A 874 41.52 29.36 -32.24
CA ALA A 874 42.38 29.45 -33.42
C ALA A 874 43.78 29.94 -33.01
N THR A 875 44.82 29.31 -33.55
CA THR A 875 46.23 29.70 -33.40
C THR A 875 46.68 30.60 -34.55
N PHE A 876 47.53 31.57 -34.25
CA PHE A 876 48.11 32.50 -35.22
C PHE A 876 49.47 33.01 -34.71
N GLU A 877 50.36 33.42 -35.60
CA GLU A 877 51.66 33.99 -35.27
C GLU A 877 51.70 35.47 -35.68
N VAL A 878 52.30 36.32 -34.84
CA VAL A 878 52.58 37.72 -35.17
C VAL A 878 54.05 37.84 -35.56
N ASP A 879 54.36 38.39 -36.74
CA ASP A 879 55.75 38.62 -37.16
C ASP A 879 55.92 39.92 -37.94
N THR A 880 56.58 40.89 -37.30
CA THR A 880 56.82 42.24 -37.83
C THR A 880 58.23 42.45 -38.37
N VAL A 881 59.00 41.38 -38.62
CA VAL A 881 60.43 41.42 -38.96
C VAL A 881 60.70 41.04 -40.43
N PRO A 882 61.22 41.95 -41.27
CA PRO A 882 61.60 41.63 -42.65
C PRO A 882 62.70 40.56 -42.79
N PRO A 883 62.67 39.76 -43.89
CA PRO A 883 63.70 38.79 -44.20
C PRO A 883 65.03 39.45 -44.65
N GLU A 884 66.13 38.69 -44.60
CA GLU A 884 67.44 39.12 -45.15
C GLU A 884 67.61 38.63 -46.60
N VAL A 885 68.30 39.41 -47.46
CA VAL A 885 68.59 39.05 -48.87
C VAL A 885 69.94 39.65 -49.33
N GLU A 886 70.71 38.88 -50.12
CA GLU A 886 72.03 39.25 -50.67
C GLU A 886 72.22 38.68 -52.10
N ILE A 887 72.64 39.52 -53.06
CA ILE A 887 72.95 39.11 -54.45
C ILE A 887 74.39 38.56 -54.53
N LEU A 888 74.56 37.41 -55.17
CA LEU A 888 75.82 36.67 -55.25
C LEU A 888 76.52 36.85 -56.62
N THR A 889 75.75 36.93 -57.71
CA THR A 889 76.25 37.26 -59.06
C THR A 889 75.18 38.01 -59.87
N PRO A 890 75.55 38.90 -60.82
CA PRO A 890 76.91 39.43 -61.08
C PRO A 890 77.46 40.26 -59.91
N MET A 891 78.75 40.55 -59.92
CA MET A 891 79.41 41.37 -58.90
C MET A 891 79.34 42.87 -59.21
N GLU A 892 79.47 43.72 -58.18
CA GLU A 892 79.49 45.18 -58.32
C GLU A 892 80.65 45.64 -59.22
N GLU A 893 80.35 46.46 -60.22
CA GLU A 893 81.23 46.93 -61.30
C GLU A 893 81.78 45.80 -62.23
N GLU A 894 81.13 44.63 -62.29
CA GLU A 894 81.52 43.54 -63.21
C GLU A 894 81.26 43.89 -64.70
N LEU A 895 82.20 43.50 -65.57
CA LEU A 895 82.13 43.65 -67.02
C LEU A 895 81.86 42.29 -67.68
N LEU A 896 80.75 42.19 -68.39
CA LEU A 896 80.24 40.96 -69.03
C LEU A 896 80.17 41.12 -70.55
N ALA A 897 80.24 40.00 -71.26
CA ALA A 897 80.25 39.94 -72.73
C ALA A 897 78.97 39.30 -73.28
N GLY A 898 78.42 39.85 -74.36
CA GLY A 898 77.17 39.39 -74.98
C GLY A 898 75.91 40.05 -74.40
N ASP A 899 74.74 39.52 -74.74
CA ASP A 899 73.42 40.14 -74.51
C ASP A 899 72.57 39.47 -73.41
N SER A 900 73.17 38.67 -72.52
CA SER A 900 72.43 38.06 -71.40
C SER A 900 73.23 37.94 -70.10
N VAL A 901 72.50 37.92 -68.98
CA VAL A 901 73.06 37.90 -67.63
C VAL A 901 72.25 36.95 -66.74
N THR A 902 72.94 35.98 -66.16
CA THR A 902 72.39 35.14 -65.08
C THR A 902 72.68 35.78 -63.74
N VAL A 903 71.67 35.76 -62.89
CA VAL A 903 71.64 36.33 -61.55
C VAL A 903 71.46 35.19 -60.56
N GLU A 904 72.19 35.22 -59.44
CA GLU A 904 72.04 34.30 -58.32
C GLU A 904 72.03 35.11 -57.01
N TRP A 905 71.21 34.72 -56.04
CA TRP A 905 71.09 35.37 -54.72
C TRP A 905 70.86 34.36 -53.60
N SER A 906 70.83 34.83 -52.36
CA SER A 906 70.32 34.08 -51.21
C SER A 906 69.51 35.00 -50.30
N GLY A 907 68.43 34.47 -49.71
CA GLY A 907 67.74 35.08 -48.59
C GLY A 907 67.47 34.07 -47.48
N ASP A 908 67.25 34.58 -46.27
CA ASP A 908 66.92 33.80 -45.07
C ASP A 908 65.92 34.60 -44.22
N ASP A 909 65.08 33.88 -43.48
CA ASP A 909 64.12 34.46 -42.54
C ASP A 909 64.35 33.85 -41.16
N ASN A 910 64.45 34.71 -40.15
CA ASN A 910 64.78 34.31 -38.79
C ASN A 910 63.55 34.04 -37.91
N ARG A 911 62.33 34.28 -38.43
CA ARG A 911 61.06 34.14 -37.70
C ARG A 911 59.96 33.49 -38.55
N GLY A 912 59.72 33.97 -39.76
CA GLY A 912 58.73 33.42 -40.68
C GLY A 912 59.32 32.44 -41.70
N LYS A 913 58.76 32.47 -42.90
CA LYS A 913 59.38 31.96 -44.13
C LYS A 913 59.28 33.03 -45.21
N ILE A 914 60.29 33.11 -46.07
CA ILE A 914 60.18 33.82 -47.35
C ILE A 914 59.08 33.14 -48.18
N SER A 915 58.03 33.91 -48.46
CA SER A 915 56.89 33.52 -49.29
C SER A 915 57.26 33.50 -50.77
N PHE A 916 57.94 34.55 -51.24
CA PHE A 916 58.48 34.65 -52.60
C PHE A 916 59.60 35.68 -52.73
N TYR A 917 60.33 35.60 -53.85
CA TYR A 917 61.27 36.61 -54.33
C TYR A 917 60.76 37.33 -55.58
N GLU A 918 61.24 38.55 -55.81
CA GLU A 918 61.08 39.30 -57.05
C GLU A 918 62.43 39.84 -57.56
N VAL A 919 62.61 39.90 -58.87
CA VAL A 919 63.84 40.41 -59.53
C VAL A 919 63.55 41.42 -60.62
N ARG A 920 64.48 42.35 -60.88
CA ARG A 920 64.41 43.27 -62.05
C ARG A 920 65.75 43.92 -62.42
N ILE A 921 65.83 44.44 -63.65
CA ILE A 921 66.92 45.32 -64.12
C ILE A 921 66.38 46.74 -64.39
N ASP A 922 67.25 47.75 -64.29
CA ASP A 922 67.08 49.15 -64.72
C ASP A 922 65.81 49.91 -64.25
N ASN A 923 65.16 49.44 -63.17
CA ASN A 923 63.84 49.91 -62.67
C ASN A 923 62.64 49.51 -63.56
N GLU A 924 62.72 48.40 -64.29
CA GLU A 924 61.56 47.80 -64.95
C GLU A 924 60.52 47.27 -63.93
N GLU A 925 59.47 46.62 -64.41
CA GLU A 925 58.50 45.96 -63.52
C GLU A 925 59.15 44.73 -62.86
N TRP A 926 58.76 44.47 -61.61
CA TRP A 926 59.26 43.33 -60.84
C TRP A 926 58.75 42.01 -61.45
N ILE A 927 59.65 41.02 -61.51
CA ILE A 927 59.35 39.67 -61.96
C ILE A 927 59.34 38.78 -60.72
N GLU A 928 58.17 38.31 -60.33
CA GLU A 928 57.99 37.28 -59.30
C GLU A 928 58.60 35.95 -59.78
N VAL A 929 59.40 35.31 -58.92
CA VAL A 929 60.13 34.06 -59.23
C VAL A 929 59.89 32.97 -58.18
N GLU A 930 58.77 33.07 -57.46
CA GLU A 930 58.38 32.17 -56.36
C GLU A 930 59.55 31.97 -55.37
N SER A 931 59.97 30.72 -55.12
CA SER A 931 61.06 30.37 -54.19
C SER A 931 62.41 30.08 -54.88
N GLU A 932 62.54 30.38 -56.18
CA GLU A 932 63.82 30.22 -56.89
C GLU A 932 64.86 31.25 -56.39
N THR A 933 66.14 30.89 -56.49
CA THR A 933 67.27 31.75 -56.08
C THR A 933 68.21 32.11 -57.25
N SER A 934 67.73 31.96 -58.49
CA SER A 934 68.43 32.39 -59.69
C SER A 934 67.48 32.77 -60.83
N TYR A 935 67.92 33.68 -61.71
CA TYR A 935 67.14 34.14 -62.86
C TYR A 935 68.06 34.63 -63.99
N THR A 936 67.68 34.41 -65.26
CA THR A 936 68.47 34.89 -66.41
C THR A 936 67.67 35.93 -67.21
N PHE A 937 68.24 37.13 -67.35
CA PHE A 937 67.75 38.16 -68.27
C PHE A 937 68.44 38.00 -69.63
N GLU A 938 67.67 38.05 -70.72
CA GLU A 938 68.12 37.76 -72.10
C GLU A 938 67.77 38.94 -73.02
N ASN A 939 68.63 39.27 -73.99
CA ASN A 939 68.52 40.45 -74.88
C ASN A 939 68.68 41.80 -74.13
N VAL A 940 69.58 41.86 -73.14
CA VAL A 940 69.87 43.08 -72.36
C VAL A 940 70.80 44.00 -73.16
N GLU A 941 70.37 45.23 -73.43
CA GLU A 941 71.15 46.22 -74.23
C GLU A 941 72.50 46.58 -73.58
N ASP A 942 73.56 46.77 -74.38
CA ASP A 942 74.91 47.18 -73.97
C ASP A 942 74.93 48.40 -73.03
N GLY A 943 75.95 48.44 -72.16
CA GLY A 943 76.21 49.54 -71.23
C GLY A 943 75.94 49.19 -69.77
N PHE A 944 75.88 50.23 -68.93
CA PHE A 944 75.75 50.12 -67.47
C PHE A 944 74.33 49.71 -67.06
N LYS A 945 74.24 48.73 -66.16
CA LYS A 945 72.98 48.12 -65.70
C LYS A 945 72.89 48.09 -64.18
N LYS A 946 71.69 48.34 -63.65
CA LYS A 946 71.37 48.07 -62.23
C LYS A 946 70.44 46.87 -62.12
N LEU A 947 70.81 45.90 -61.30
CA LEU A 947 70.01 44.76 -60.89
C LEU A 947 69.47 44.99 -59.46
N GLU A 948 68.24 44.57 -59.20
CA GLU A 948 67.63 44.58 -57.86
C GLU A 948 66.89 43.26 -57.60
N VAL A 949 66.98 42.76 -56.36
CA VAL A 949 66.31 41.54 -55.88
C VAL A 949 65.62 41.82 -54.55
N ARG A 950 64.34 41.46 -54.43
CA ARG A 950 63.50 41.64 -53.23
C ARG A 950 63.07 40.29 -52.67
N ALA A 951 63.08 40.15 -51.34
CA ALA A 951 62.51 39.01 -50.62
C ALA A 951 61.27 39.48 -49.82
N ILE A 952 60.24 38.62 -49.75
CA ILE A 952 58.96 38.90 -49.09
C ILE A 952 58.59 37.70 -48.21
N ASP A 953 58.21 37.92 -46.96
CA ASP A 953 57.82 36.86 -46.01
C ASP A 953 56.32 36.53 -46.01
N GLU A 954 55.92 35.51 -45.25
CA GLU A 954 54.51 35.11 -45.05
C GLU A 954 53.68 36.11 -44.23
N GLY A 955 54.31 37.02 -43.47
CA GLY A 955 53.65 38.16 -42.80
C GLY A 955 53.46 39.39 -43.70
N GLY A 956 54.07 39.40 -44.89
CA GLY A 956 54.03 40.48 -45.87
C GLY A 956 55.12 41.54 -45.70
N ASN A 957 56.10 41.36 -44.81
CA ASN A 957 57.26 42.25 -44.73
C ASN A 957 58.26 41.94 -45.86
N SER A 958 59.14 42.89 -46.20
CA SER A 958 60.08 42.73 -47.31
C SER A 958 61.33 43.61 -47.21
N GLU A 959 62.43 43.13 -47.82
CA GLU A 959 63.72 43.83 -47.93
C GLU A 959 64.31 43.66 -49.35
N THR A 960 65.23 44.54 -49.77
CA THR A 960 65.73 44.58 -51.16
C THR A 960 67.23 44.87 -51.25
N ASP A 961 67.98 44.00 -51.93
CA ASP A 961 69.38 44.21 -52.29
C ASP A 961 69.54 44.63 -53.76
N SER A 962 70.68 45.22 -54.12
CA SER A 962 70.94 45.69 -55.48
C SER A 962 72.41 45.87 -55.83
N VAL A 963 72.78 45.48 -57.06
CA VAL A 963 74.14 45.51 -57.61
C VAL A 963 74.16 46.14 -59.01
N ASN A 964 75.29 46.72 -59.41
CA ASN A 964 75.49 47.33 -60.72
C ASN A 964 76.60 46.62 -61.52
N PHE A 965 76.41 46.46 -62.83
CA PHE A 965 77.35 45.80 -63.75
C PHE A 965 77.33 46.48 -65.13
N THR A 966 78.07 45.97 -66.12
CA THR A 966 78.12 46.53 -67.49
C THR A 966 78.26 45.42 -68.53
N LEU A 967 77.51 45.52 -69.64
CA LEU A 967 77.53 44.59 -70.78
C LEU A 967 78.15 45.24 -72.04
N ASP A 968 78.80 44.43 -72.88
CA ASP A 968 79.35 44.84 -74.18
C ASP A 968 79.36 43.65 -75.19
N ASP A 969 78.68 43.80 -76.33
CA ASP A 969 78.72 42.89 -77.50
C ASP A 969 79.29 43.61 -78.76
N THR A 970 79.76 44.85 -78.61
CA THR A 970 80.13 45.73 -79.72
C THR A 970 81.59 45.52 -80.16
N PRO A 971 81.89 45.29 -81.47
CA PRO A 971 83.27 45.11 -81.95
C PRO A 971 84.06 46.41 -82.26
N PRO A 972 85.39 46.43 -82.04
CA PRO A 972 86.27 47.59 -82.25
C PRO A 972 86.52 47.93 -83.73
N ASP A 973 86.66 49.23 -84.00
CA ASP A 973 86.85 49.83 -85.33
C ASP A 973 88.34 50.08 -85.69
N ILE A 974 88.70 50.14 -86.98
CA ILE A 974 90.10 50.33 -87.46
C ILE A 974 90.23 51.25 -88.70
N GLU A 975 91.31 52.03 -88.75
CA GLU A 975 91.79 52.79 -89.94
C GLU A 975 93.28 52.51 -90.24
N ILE A 976 93.67 52.38 -91.52
CA ILE A 976 95.08 52.18 -91.95
C ILE A 976 95.67 53.49 -92.47
N LEU A 977 96.89 53.83 -92.01
CA LEU A 977 97.52 55.14 -92.21
C LEU A 977 98.61 55.14 -93.29
N SER A 978 99.40 54.08 -93.41
CA SER A 978 100.53 53.97 -94.35
C SER A 978 100.97 52.51 -94.54
N PRO A 979 101.48 52.09 -95.72
CA PRO A 979 101.52 52.80 -97.01
C PRO A 979 100.14 52.91 -97.66
N GLY A 980 100.04 53.61 -98.79
CA GLY A 980 98.82 53.71 -99.57
C GLY A 980 98.58 52.50 -100.50
N GLU A 981 97.31 52.21 -100.79
CA GLU A 981 96.93 51.22 -101.81
C GLU A 981 97.53 51.57 -103.18
N GLY A 982 98.44 50.73 -103.65
CA GLY A 982 99.11 50.84 -104.96
C GLY A 982 100.51 51.47 -104.94
N ASP A 983 101.08 51.81 -103.77
CA ASP A 983 102.47 52.31 -103.68
C ASP A 983 103.51 51.29 -104.19
N ILE A 984 104.66 51.78 -104.66
CA ILE A 984 105.74 50.96 -105.26
C ILE A 984 107.01 51.02 -104.41
N ILE A 985 107.53 49.84 -104.04
CA ILE A 985 108.55 49.63 -103.02
C ILE A 985 109.73 48.84 -103.63
N HIS A 986 110.84 49.52 -103.90
CA HIS A 986 112.05 48.90 -104.48
C HIS A 986 112.94 48.19 -103.42
N SER A 987 112.30 47.49 -102.48
CA SER A 987 112.94 46.75 -101.38
C SER A 987 112.11 45.52 -101.02
N SER A 988 112.75 44.45 -100.54
CA SER A 988 112.06 43.26 -100.02
C SER A 988 111.49 43.47 -98.61
N SER A 989 110.89 44.63 -98.33
CA SER A 989 110.43 45.05 -96.99
C SER A 989 109.43 46.22 -97.05
N VAL A 990 108.36 46.15 -96.27
CA VAL A 990 107.32 47.19 -96.12
C VAL A 990 106.97 47.37 -94.65
N GLU A 991 106.91 48.62 -94.21
CA GLU A 991 106.48 49.04 -92.88
C GLU A 991 105.05 49.61 -92.97
N MET A 992 104.16 49.14 -92.09
CA MET A 992 102.74 49.49 -92.02
C MET A 992 102.42 50.27 -90.74
N GLU A 993 101.48 51.21 -90.80
CA GLU A 993 100.94 51.93 -89.64
C GLU A 993 99.40 52.01 -89.71
N TRP A 994 98.70 51.91 -88.59
CA TRP A 994 97.24 51.94 -88.44
C TRP A 994 96.81 52.56 -87.09
N ASN A 995 95.50 52.65 -86.85
CA ASN A 995 94.88 53.03 -85.58
C ASN A 995 93.56 52.26 -85.40
N GLY A 996 93.07 52.11 -84.18
CA GLY A 996 91.75 51.52 -83.91
C GLY A 996 91.17 51.93 -82.55
N THR A 997 89.85 51.88 -82.43
CA THR A 997 89.11 52.46 -81.30
C THR A 997 87.89 51.64 -80.93
N ASP A 998 87.52 51.69 -79.66
CA ASP A 998 86.26 51.17 -79.11
C ASP A 998 85.71 52.17 -78.07
N GLU A 999 84.39 52.15 -77.82
CA GLU A 999 83.70 53.09 -76.92
C GLU A 999 83.29 52.52 -75.55
N ILE A 1000 83.33 51.20 -75.33
CA ILE A 1000 82.82 50.54 -74.10
C ILE A 1000 83.91 49.79 -73.34
N SER A 1001 84.49 48.72 -73.91
CA SER A 1001 85.51 47.88 -73.26
C SER A 1001 86.96 48.23 -73.63
N ALA A 1002 87.16 49.07 -74.65
CA ALA A 1002 88.46 49.53 -75.19
C ALA A 1002 89.32 48.42 -75.83
N VAL A 1003 90.11 48.81 -76.85
CA VAL A 1003 90.99 47.89 -77.61
C VAL A 1003 92.15 47.36 -76.73
N ASP A 1004 92.26 46.03 -76.59
CA ASP A 1004 93.34 45.33 -75.88
C ASP A 1004 94.54 45.05 -76.79
N HIS A 1005 94.32 44.55 -78.02
CA HIS A 1005 95.42 44.29 -78.97
C HIS A 1005 95.03 44.29 -80.45
N TYR A 1006 96.06 44.44 -81.29
CA TYR A 1006 96.00 44.28 -82.75
C TYR A 1006 96.70 42.99 -83.22
N GLU A 1007 96.26 42.46 -84.36
CA GLU A 1007 96.88 41.34 -85.06
C GLU A 1007 97.04 41.68 -86.55
N VAL A 1008 98.16 41.31 -87.19
CA VAL A 1008 98.44 41.60 -88.62
C VAL A 1008 98.79 40.35 -89.42
N ARG A 1009 98.62 40.41 -90.75
CA ARG A 1009 99.08 39.36 -91.68
C ARG A 1009 99.35 39.87 -93.09
N ILE A 1010 100.03 39.05 -93.88
CA ILE A 1010 100.30 39.27 -95.30
C ILE A 1010 99.57 38.22 -96.15
N GLY A 1011 99.01 38.64 -97.28
CA GLY A 1011 98.32 37.79 -98.26
C GLY A 1011 97.17 37.00 -97.66
N GLY A 1012 97.39 35.70 -97.46
CA GLY A 1012 96.46 34.78 -96.80
C GLY A 1012 97.15 33.93 -95.73
N GLU A 1013 98.22 34.45 -95.14
CA GLU A 1013 98.97 33.81 -94.06
C GLU A 1013 98.24 33.95 -92.71
N GLU A 1014 98.79 33.28 -91.68
CA GLU A 1014 98.26 33.33 -90.32
C GLU A 1014 98.39 34.72 -89.68
N TRP A 1015 97.52 35.00 -88.72
CA TRP A 1015 97.56 36.23 -87.93
C TRP A 1015 98.76 36.24 -86.98
N THR A 1016 99.45 37.37 -86.94
CA THR A 1016 100.54 37.68 -86.02
C THR A 1016 100.02 38.72 -85.02
N ASP A 1017 99.82 38.30 -83.78
CA ASP A 1017 99.57 39.19 -82.64
C ASP A 1017 100.72 40.19 -82.49
N VAL A 1018 100.38 41.48 -82.55
CA VAL A 1018 101.30 42.61 -82.43
C VAL A 1018 100.93 43.55 -81.28
N LYS A 1019 100.11 43.08 -80.32
CA LYS A 1019 99.80 43.81 -79.09
C LYS A 1019 99.27 45.23 -79.37
N ASP A 1020 99.63 46.19 -78.55
CA ASP A 1020 99.31 47.61 -78.65
C ASP A 1020 100.13 48.37 -79.72
N TYR A 1021 100.97 47.68 -80.50
CA TYR A 1021 101.75 48.35 -81.55
C TYR A 1021 100.87 48.70 -82.75
N GLU A 1022 100.66 50.00 -82.96
CA GLU A 1022 100.03 50.61 -84.15
C GLU A 1022 100.83 50.44 -85.46
N ASN A 1023 101.98 49.72 -85.45
CA ASN A 1023 102.80 49.51 -86.64
C ASN A 1023 103.54 48.17 -86.69
N TYR A 1024 103.89 47.72 -87.91
CA TYR A 1024 104.63 46.47 -88.14
C TYR A 1024 105.36 46.44 -89.48
N THR A 1025 106.57 45.85 -89.52
CA THR A 1025 107.36 45.69 -90.75
C THR A 1025 107.41 44.25 -91.25
N PHE A 1026 106.83 44.00 -92.42
CA PHE A 1026 106.99 42.77 -93.17
C PHE A 1026 108.30 42.78 -93.97
N THR A 1027 109.03 41.66 -93.98
CA THR A 1027 110.31 41.52 -94.70
C THR A 1027 110.40 40.21 -95.48
N GLY A 1028 111.29 40.15 -96.47
CA GLY A 1028 111.43 39.00 -97.37
C GLY A 1028 110.55 39.05 -98.63
N LEU A 1029 109.94 40.19 -98.92
CA LEU A 1029 108.97 40.35 -100.02
C LEU A 1029 109.59 40.07 -101.41
N GLU A 1030 108.91 39.29 -102.24
CA GLU A 1030 109.30 38.98 -103.62
C GLU A 1030 108.78 40.03 -104.64
N ASP A 1031 109.33 40.01 -105.86
CA ASP A 1031 108.85 40.78 -107.03
C ASP A 1031 107.34 40.53 -107.27
N GLY A 1032 106.49 41.54 -107.05
CA GLY A 1032 105.04 41.41 -107.29
C GLY A 1032 104.15 42.37 -106.49
N LEU A 1033 102.84 42.28 -106.73
CA LEU A 1033 101.82 42.97 -105.93
C LEU A 1033 101.50 42.11 -104.70
N THR A 1034 101.51 42.71 -103.51
CA THR A 1034 101.32 42.04 -102.22
C THR A 1034 100.28 42.78 -101.38
N LYS A 1035 99.42 42.04 -100.68
CA LYS A 1035 98.32 42.57 -99.86
C LYS A 1035 98.56 42.29 -98.38
N PHE A 1036 98.05 43.14 -97.50
CA PHE A 1036 98.23 43.11 -96.05
C PHE A 1036 96.91 43.38 -95.33
N TYR A 1037 96.80 42.89 -94.09
CA TYR A 1037 95.61 42.99 -93.24
C TYR A 1037 96.01 43.31 -91.79
N VAL A 1038 95.10 43.97 -91.07
CA VAL A 1038 95.16 44.21 -89.62
C VAL A 1038 93.77 44.02 -89.00
N ARG A 1039 93.69 43.51 -87.77
CA ARG A 1039 92.45 43.45 -86.97
C ARG A 1039 92.68 43.87 -85.52
N ALA A 1040 91.64 44.37 -84.86
CA ALA A 1040 91.59 44.74 -83.44
C ALA A 1040 90.85 43.69 -82.62
N VAL A 1041 91.11 43.71 -81.31
CA VAL A 1041 90.45 42.92 -80.27
C VAL A 1041 90.28 43.81 -79.04
N ASP A 1042 89.10 43.85 -78.44
CA ASP A 1042 88.85 44.59 -77.19
C ASP A 1042 89.05 43.75 -75.91
N SER A 1043 88.78 44.35 -74.76
CA SER A 1043 88.97 43.75 -73.44
C SER A 1043 87.96 42.63 -73.08
N VAL A 1044 86.81 42.54 -73.75
CA VAL A 1044 85.83 41.45 -73.52
C VAL A 1044 85.94 40.32 -74.57
N GLY A 1045 86.44 40.64 -75.77
CA GLY A 1045 86.90 39.70 -76.79
C GLY A 1045 86.41 39.96 -78.22
N ASN A 1046 85.64 41.03 -78.49
CA ASN A 1046 85.05 41.31 -79.80
C ASN A 1046 86.11 41.85 -80.79
N LYS A 1047 85.84 41.80 -82.12
CA LYS A 1047 86.91 41.97 -83.15
C LYS A 1047 86.47 42.63 -84.48
N GLY A 1048 87.29 43.53 -85.04
CA GLY A 1048 87.11 44.18 -86.36
C GLY A 1048 88.38 44.23 -87.24
N GLU A 1049 88.28 44.28 -88.58
CA GLU A 1049 89.38 44.01 -89.55
C GLU A 1049 89.45 44.96 -90.77
N ALA A 1050 90.66 45.39 -91.18
CA ALA A 1050 90.95 46.23 -92.37
C ALA A 1050 92.15 45.71 -93.22
N ASN A 1051 92.34 46.22 -94.46
CA ASN A 1051 93.35 45.71 -95.42
C ASN A 1051 93.68 46.61 -96.64
N PHE A 1052 94.89 46.49 -97.22
CA PHE A 1052 95.40 47.24 -98.39
C PHE A 1052 96.55 46.50 -99.14
N SER A 1053 96.99 46.96 -100.34
CA SER A 1053 98.04 46.32 -101.19
C SER A 1053 99.09 47.27 -101.81
N VAL A 1054 100.32 46.78 -102.08
CA VAL A 1054 101.48 47.51 -102.69
C VAL A 1054 102.34 46.63 -103.63
N LEU A 1055 103.26 47.21 -104.43
CA LEU A 1055 104.04 46.56 -105.51
C LEU A 1055 105.57 46.59 -105.29
N VAL A 1056 106.30 45.48 -105.54
CA VAL A 1056 107.75 45.31 -105.25
C VAL A 1056 108.60 44.93 -106.50
N GLU A 1057 109.85 45.41 -106.62
CA GLU A 1057 110.80 45.12 -107.74
C GLU A 1057 112.32 45.03 -107.34
N LEU A 1058 113.07 44.02 -107.84
CA LEU A 1058 114.47 43.68 -107.43
C LEU A 1058 115.44 43.12 -108.57
N PRO A 1059 116.77 43.34 -108.53
CA PRO A 1059 117.76 42.93 -109.57
C PRO A 1059 118.60 41.63 -109.30
N LYS A 1060 119.30 41.06 -110.32
CA LYS A 1060 119.93 39.69 -110.29
C LYS A 1060 121.33 39.52 -110.98
N SER A 1061 122.15 38.53 -110.54
CA SER A 1061 123.35 37.98 -111.25
C SER A 1061 123.81 36.58 -110.73
N TYR A 1062 124.91 36.00 -111.23
CA TYR A 1062 125.35 34.58 -111.05
C TYR A 1062 126.86 34.37 -110.71
N THR A 1063 127.24 33.16 -110.22
CA THR A 1063 128.43 32.31 -110.61
C THR A 1063 129.54 31.94 -109.57
N ILE A 1064 129.50 30.70 -109.03
CA ILE A 1064 130.63 29.74 -108.75
C ILE A 1064 131.60 29.83 -107.52
N THR A 1065 131.84 28.67 -106.90
CA THR A 1065 132.76 28.22 -105.80
C THR A 1065 134.27 28.24 -106.13
N VAL A 1066 135.19 28.07 -105.14
CA VAL A 1066 136.29 27.02 -105.04
C VAL A 1066 137.32 27.24 -103.87
N GLY A 1067 137.88 26.17 -103.23
CA GLY A 1067 138.91 26.22 -102.13
C GLY A 1067 140.40 26.13 -102.58
N PRO A 1068 141.35 25.40 -101.93
CA PRO A 1068 141.51 24.96 -100.51
C PRO A 1068 143.01 24.95 -99.98
N VAL A 1069 143.27 24.92 -98.66
CA VAL A 1069 144.67 24.87 -98.06
C VAL A 1069 144.71 24.03 -96.75
N LYS A 1070 145.90 23.72 -96.19
CA LYS A 1070 146.16 22.58 -95.26
C LYS A 1070 147.27 22.83 -94.20
N ASP A 1071 147.34 21.92 -93.19
CA ASP A 1071 148.33 21.73 -92.10
C ASP A 1071 147.94 22.31 -90.71
N VAL A 1072 148.51 21.94 -89.54
CA VAL A 1072 149.83 21.33 -89.25
C VAL A 1072 149.83 19.85 -88.84
N GLU A 1073 148.72 19.27 -88.37
CA GLU A 1073 148.68 17.86 -87.90
C GLU A 1073 148.49 16.80 -89.00
N GLY A 1074 148.41 17.23 -90.25
CA GLY A 1074 149.00 16.46 -91.35
C GLY A 1074 148.07 15.83 -92.39
N ASP A 1075 146.74 15.89 -92.26
CA ASP A 1075 145.83 15.31 -93.26
C ASP A 1075 145.15 16.31 -94.20
N TYR A 1076 144.84 15.82 -95.42
CA TYR A 1076 144.26 16.59 -96.53
C TYR A 1076 142.72 16.72 -96.31
N VAL A 1077 141.90 17.45 -97.08
CA VAL A 1077 141.68 17.36 -98.53
C VAL A 1077 141.32 18.72 -99.13
N ASN A 1078 141.50 18.82 -100.44
CA ASN A 1078 140.87 19.83 -101.27
C ASN A 1078 139.32 19.68 -101.17
N ASP A 1079 138.48 20.66 -101.54
CA ASP A 1079 138.24 20.82 -102.97
C ASP A 1079 137.81 22.18 -103.52
N VAL A 1080 138.16 22.30 -104.80
CA VAL A 1080 137.80 23.28 -105.82
C VAL A 1080 136.78 22.58 -106.71
N THR A 1081 135.47 22.94 -106.71
CA THR A 1081 134.45 22.73 -107.80
C THR A 1081 133.00 23.05 -107.31
N VAL A 1082 131.96 23.55 -108.03
CA VAL A 1082 131.53 23.74 -109.46
C VAL A 1082 130.45 22.69 -109.90
N VAL A 1083 129.15 22.96 -110.17
CA VAL A 1083 128.22 24.14 -110.14
C VAL A 1083 126.73 23.65 -110.11
N LEU A 1084 125.75 24.57 -109.91
CA LEU A 1084 124.28 24.51 -110.19
C LEU A 1084 123.43 23.72 -109.16
N SER A 1085 122.34 24.22 -108.53
CA SER A 1085 121.23 25.14 -108.87
C SER A 1085 120.02 24.50 -109.59
N TRP A 1086 118.97 24.17 -108.83
CA TRP A 1086 117.64 23.75 -109.33
C TRP A 1086 116.53 24.28 -108.42
N LYS A 1087 115.33 24.49 -108.98
CA LYS A 1087 114.07 24.62 -108.22
C LYS A 1087 113.42 23.24 -108.09
N ASP A 1088 112.62 23.09 -107.05
CA ASP A 1088 111.55 22.12 -106.83
C ASP A 1088 111.86 20.62 -107.03
N GLY A 1089 111.80 19.91 -105.90
CA GLY A 1089 111.84 18.47 -105.81
C GLY A 1089 112.78 17.99 -104.72
N GLU A 1090 112.50 16.90 -104.01
CA GLU A 1090 111.28 16.07 -103.95
C GLU A 1090 111.57 14.99 -102.88
N LYS A 1091 110.54 14.25 -102.40
CA LYS A 1091 110.69 12.90 -101.81
C LYS A 1091 111.42 12.81 -100.43
N ARG A 1092 111.32 11.72 -99.62
CA ARG A 1092 110.34 10.61 -99.53
C ARG A 1092 110.50 9.86 -98.18
N LEU A 1093 109.54 8.96 -97.91
CA LEU A 1093 109.79 7.69 -97.23
C LEU A 1093 110.96 6.91 -97.88
N GLU A 1094 112.03 6.66 -97.13
CA GLU A 1094 113.08 5.69 -97.49
C GLU A 1094 113.04 4.44 -96.60
N LYS A 1095 113.71 3.37 -97.08
CA LYS A 1095 113.86 2.10 -96.38
C LYS A 1095 115.27 1.98 -95.81
N GLY A 1096 115.40 1.58 -94.54
CA GLY A 1096 116.68 1.49 -93.84
C GLY A 1096 117.55 0.28 -94.21
N GLU A 1097 118.75 0.20 -93.61
CA GLU A 1097 119.78 -0.82 -93.91
C GLU A 1097 120.33 -1.57 -92.68
N ASP A 1098 119.49 -1.88 -91.69
CA ASP A 1098 119.49 -3.27 -91.17
C ASP A 1098 118.67 -4.20 -92.11
N GLY A 1099 117.91 -3.61 -93.03
CA GLY A 1099 117.02 -4.26 -93.99
C GLY A 1099 115.53 -4.18 -93.62
N ARG A 1100 115.14 -3.59 -92.48
CA ARG A 1100 113.76 -3.54 -91.98
C ARG A 1100 113.29 -2.13 -91.65
N TYR A 1101 112.02 -1.88 -91.97
CA TYR A 1101 111.21 -0.93 -91.20
C TYR A 1101 110.76 -1.65 -89.93
N ASN A 1102 110.64 -0.96 -88.79
CA ASN A 1102 109.97 -1.50 -87.61
C ASN A 1102 109.43 -0.39 -86.70
N PHE A 1103 108.34 -0.72 -85.99
CA PHE A 1103 107.71 0.05 -84.92
C PHE A 1103 107.44 -0.93 -83.76
N THR A 1104 107.81 -0.60 -82.53
CA THR A 1104 107.60 -1.33 -81.26
C THR A 1104 107.80 -0.32 -80.10
N VAL A 1105 107.36 -0.46 -78.85
CA VAL A 1105 107.24 -1.58 -77.87
C VAL A 1105 106.08 -1.24 -76.90
N GLU A 1106 105.35 -2.09 -76.16
CA GLU A 1106 104.69 -3.43 -76.32
C GLU A 1106 103.82 -3.66 -75.04
N LEU A 1107 103.12 -4.79 -74.88
CA LEU A 1107 102.34 -5.17 -73.68
C LEU A 1107 102.86 -6.50 -73.10
N VAL A 1108 103.00 -6.63 -71.77
CA VAL A 1108 103.76 -7.73 -71.14
C VAL A 1108 103.12 -8.25 -69.83
N GLU A 1109 102.74 -9.55 -69.87
CA GLU A 1109 102.67 -10.56 -68.78
C GLU A 1109 101.74 -10.38 -67.55
N ASP A 1110 100.57 -11.05 -67.62
CA ASP A 1110 100.01 -11.96 -66.59
C ASP A 1110 101.03 -13.05 -66.17
N PRO A 1111 100.89 -13.79 -65.03
CA PRO A 1111 99.64 -14.08 -64.30
C PRO A 1111 99.73 -14.04 -62.74
N ASP A 1112 98.60 -14.41 -62.10
CA ASP A 1112 98.48 -15.01 -60.77
C ASP A 1112 99.18 -14.32 -59.57
N ASP A 1113 98.45 -13.43 -58.89
CA ASP A 1113 98.51 -13.33 -57.42
C ASP A 1113 97.12 -13.69 -56.82
N ILE A 1114 96.68 -14.89 -57.17
CA ILE A 1114 95.48 -15.58 -56.67
C ILE A 1114 95.96 -16.80 -55.88
N GLU A 1115 95.74 -16.84 -54.55
CA GLU A 1115 94.96 -17.87 -53.83
C GLU A 1115 95.01 -17.63 -52.29
N PHE A 1116 94.87 -18.66 -51.44
CA PHE A 1116 94.33 -18.56 -50.07
C PHE A 1116 95.30 -18.98 -48.92
N GLU A 1117 94.99 -18.47 -47.72
CA GLU A 1117 95.13 -19.04 -46.35
C GLU A 1117 96.46 -19.68 -45.82
N TYR A 1118 96.93 -19.20 -44.66
CA TYR A 1118 97.96 -19.79 -43.76
C TYR A 1118 98.11 -18.96 -42.44
N LYS A 1119 98.72 -19.38 -41.31
CA LYS A 1119 99.26 -20.69 -40.85
C LYS A 1119 99.20 -20.87 -39.31
N ILE A 1120 99.49 -22.08 -38.83
CA ILE A 1120 99.27 -22.56 -37.46
C ILE A 1120 100.54 -23.18 -36.80
N LYS A 1121 100.62 -23.14 -35.44
CA LYS A 1121 100.87 -24.28 -34.49
C LYS A 1121 101.97 -24.13 -33.41
N ASP A 1122 101.73 -24.84 -32.28
CA ASP A 1122 102.63 -25.22 -31.16
C ASP A 1122 103.16 -24.14 -30.17
N GLU A 1123 103.55 -24.44 -28.91
CA GLU A 1123 103.55 -25.71 -28.14
C GLU A 1123 102.63 -25.66 -26.88
N ARG A 1124 101.52 -24.90 -26.88
CA ARG A 1124 100.47 -24.95 -25.83
C ARG A 1124 99.02 -24.98 -26.32
N LEU A 1125 98.80 -25.54 -27.53
CA LEU A 1125 97.53 -26.07 -28.10
C LEU A 1125 96.33 -25.09 -28.24
N GLU A 1126 95.42 -25.13 -29.22
CA GLU A 1126 95.24 -25.66 -30.60
C GLU A 1126 93.83 -25.15 -31.05
N GLU A 1127 93.46 -24.58 -32.22
CA GLU A 1127 94.12 -24.07 -33.46
C GLU A 1127 93.26 -22.94 -34.11
N PRO A 1128 93.77 -22.10 -35.06
CA PRO A 1128 93.03 -21.08 -35.82
C PRO A 1128 92.73 -21.50 -37.30
N GLU A 1129 92.69 -20.53 -38.25
CA GLU A 1129 92.16 -20.58 -39.65
C GLU A 1129 90.60 -20.55 -39.68
N THR A 1130 89.90 -19.50 -40.16
CA THR A 1130 89.70 -18.90 -41.52
C THR A 1130 88.64 -19.63 -42.38
N GLY A 1131 88.10 -18.97 -43.42
CA GLY A 1131 87.17 -19.57 -44.41
C GLY A 1131 85.75 -18.98 -44.50
N LYS A 1132 85.05 -19.23 -45.63
CA LYS A 1132 83.64 -18.87 -45.96
C LYS A 1132 82.89 -20.14 -46.44
N PHE A 1133 81.56 -20.23 -46.29
CA PHE A 1133 80.57 -20.47 -47.39
C PHE A 1133 79.09 -20.62 -46.92
N SER A 1134 78.17 -20.78 -47.87
CA SER A 1134 76.70 -21.01 -47.75
C SER A 1134 76.29 -22.48 -47.54
N GLY A 1135 75.00 -22.77 -47.23
CA GLY A 1135 74.48 -24.15 -46.99
C GLY A 1135 73.08 -24.46 -47.58
N THR A 1136 72.51 -25.63 -47.26
CA THR A 1136 71.20 -26.16 -47.75
C THR A 1136 70.60 -27.31 -46.87
N GLU A 1137 69.27 -27.31 -46.66
CA GLU A 1137 68.31 -28.47 -46.44
C GLU A 1137 68.45 -29.45 -45.21
N SER A 1138 67.43 -30.14 -44.62
CA SER A 1138 65.92 -30.06 -44.60
C SER A 1138 65.23 -31.01 -43.54
N GLY A 1139 64.03 -30.66 -43.00
CA GLY A 1139 62.95 -31.53 -42.39
C GLY A 1139 63.08 -32.14 -40.96
N GLU A 1140 62.03 -32.60 -40.21
CA GLU A 1140 60.55 -32.39 -40.23
C GLU A 1140 59.76 -32.97 -38.97
N VAL A 1141 58.63 -32.35 -38.55
CA VAL A 1141 57.52 -32.76 -37.58
C VAL A 1141 57.86 -33.27 -36.13
N ILE A 1142 57.01 -33.65 -35.14
CA ILE A 1142 55.58 -34.11 -34.93
C ILE A 1142 54.88 -33.32 -33.74
N LEU A 1143 53.67 -33.72 -33.24
CA LEU A 1143 52.70 -33.06 -32.30
C LEU A 1143 52.34 -33.88 -31.00
N ASP A 1144 51.31 -33.41 -30.26
CA ASP A 1144 50.34 -34.10 -29.33
C ASP A 1144 50.63 -34.18 -27.80
N GLN A 1145 49.64 -34.18 -26.86
CA GLN A 1145 48.25 -33.61 -26.77
C GLN A 1145 47.66 -33.77 -25.32
N LEU A 1146 46.49 -33.16 -25.04
CA LEU A 1146 45.43 -33.50 -24.04
C LEU A 1146 45.62 -33.34 -22.49
N ASP A 1147 44.91 -32.33 -21.96
CA ASP A 1147 43.71 -32.39 -21.07
C ASP A 1147 43.70 -32.88 -19.59
N ASP A 1148 42.67 -32.34 -18.91
CA ASP A 1148 41.95 -32.72 -17.67
C ASP A 1148 42.54 -32.50 -16.25
N ASP A 1149 42.06 -31.39 -15.67
CA ASP A 1149 41.78 -31.01 -14.26
C ASP A 1149 40.72 -31.99 -13.63
N PRO A 1150 40.09 -31.79 -12.44
CA PRO A 1150 40.27 -30.77 -11.40
C PRO A 1150 40.20 -31.27 -9.92
N ILE A 1151 40.13 -30.31 -8.99
CA ILE A 1151 39.60 -30.41 -7.59
C ILE A 1151 40.45 -31.18 -6.55
N TYR A 1152 41.08 -30.45 -5.61
CA TYR A 1152 40.52 -30.34 -4.25
C TYR A 1152 41.10 -29.20 -3.40
N LEU A 1153 40.21 -28.58 -2.62
CA LEU A 1153 40.46 -27.50 -1.67
C LEU A 1153 41.44 -27.91 -0.56
N PHE A 1154 42.35 -27.02 -0.15
CA PHE A 1154 43.16 -27.20 1.07
C PHE A 1154 43.15 -25.98 2.00
N MET A 1155 43.38 -26.21 3.29
CA MET A 1155 43.05 -25.29 4.38
C MET A 1155 44.25 -24.43 4.82
N GLY A 1156 44.00 -23.17 5.20
CA GLY A 1156 44.93 -22.30 5.96
C GLY A 1156 44.17 -21.09 6.55
N VAL A 1157 43.54 -21.10 7.74
CA VAL A 1157 43.92 -21.49 9.12
C VAL A 1157 44.70 -20.37 9.86
N ILE A 1158 44.36 -20.17 11.14
CA ILE A 1158 44.85 -19.12 12.09
C ILE A 1158 44.21 -17.73 11.86
N GLY A 1159 43.76 -16.98 12.87
CA GLY A 1159 43.72 -17.23 14.33
C GLY A 1159 42.63 -16.39 15.04
N VAL A 1160 42.02 -16.88 16.13
CA VAL A 1160 42.50 -16.78 17.53
C VAL A 1160 42.34 -15.37 18.13
N ALA A 1161 41.36 -15.21 19.05
CA ALA A 1161 41.56 -14.55 20.35
C ALA A 1161 40.31 -14.60 21.28
N THR A 1162 40.31 -15.51 22.27
CA THR A 1162 39.78 -15.30 23.66
C THR A 1162 38.30 -14.90 23.90
N LEU A 1163 37.71 -15.01 25.11
CA LEU A 1163 37.87 -15.95 26.23
C LEU A 1163 36.74 -15.68 27.26
N MET A 1164 35.85 -16.65 27.50
CA MET A 1164 35.37 -17.11 28.84
C MET A 1164 34.28 -18.21 28.62
N ILE A 1165 34.19 -19.37 29.29
CA ILE A 1165 34.40 -19.77 30.71
C ILE A 1165 33.20 -19.31 31.58
N LEU A 1166 32.46 -20.15 32.32
CA LEU A 1166 32.79 -21.43 32.98
C LEU A 1166 31.56 -22.35 33.24
N LEU A 1167 31.61 -23.62 32.78
CA LEU A 1167 30.99 -24.86 33.38
C LEU A 1167 29.48 -24.85 33.78
N VAL A 1168 28.84 -25.91 34.32
CA VAL A 1168 29.16 -27.34 34.53
C VAL A 1168 27.86 -28.12 34.15
N ALA A 1169 27.78 -29.03 33.18
CA ALA A 1169 28.45 -30.32 33.02
C ALA A 1169 28.19 -31.32 34.16
N LEU A 1170 27.57 -32.46 33.85
CA LEU A 1170 28.02 -33.85 34.10
C LEU A 1170 26.96 -34.78 33.43
N ARG A 1171 27.31 -35.58 32.42
CA ARG A 1171 27.89 -36.95 32.51
C ARG A 1171 26.97 -37.95 33.26
N LYS A 1172 26.77 -39.19 32.78
CA LYS A 1172 27.62 -39.98 31.85
C LYS A 1172 26.90 -41.19 31.24
N ARG A 1173 27.03 -41.35 29.92
CA ARG A 1173 27.40 -42.57 29.15
C ARG A 1173 26.66 -43.92 29.32
N LYS A 1174 26.57 -44.59 28.15
CA LYS A 1174 26.56 -46.07 27.89
C LYS A 1174 25.24 -46.81 28.18
N SER A 1175 24.86 -47.84 27.40
CA SER A 1175 25.37 -48.29 26.08
C SER A 1175 24.48 -49.37 25.42
N LEU A 1176 24.55 -49.46 24.08
CA LEU A 1176 24.56 -50.68 23.23
C LEU A 1176 23.77 -51.94 23.66
N GLY A 1177 22.95 -52.48 22.74
CA GLY A 1177 22.57 -53.90 22.76
C GLY A 1177 21.08 -54.21 22.55
N THR A 1178 20.48 -53.89 21.40
CA THR A 1178 20.22 -54.83 20.28
C THR A 1178 19.30 -56.05 20.52
N LYS A 1179 18.21 -56.09 19.72
CA LYS A 1179 17.55 -57.28 19.11
C LYS A 1179 16.64 -58.21 19.93
N ARG A 1180 15.34 -58.13 19.56
CA ARG A 1180 14.41 -59.24 19.21
C ARG A 1180 14.32 -60.49 20.13
N LYS A 1181 13.14 -60.69 20.74
CA LYS A 1181 12.12 -61.69 20.31
C LYS A 1181 10.86 -61.71 21.22
N ARG A 1182 9.68 -61.93 20.61
CA ARG A 1182 8.48 -62.58 21.22
C ARG A 1182 8.57 -64.12 20.95
N PRO A 1183 7.64 -65.02 21.34
CA PRO A 1183 6.37 -64.86 22.10
C PRO A 1183 6.15 -65.96 23.21
N ARG A 1184 4.89 -66.11 23.66
CA ARG A 1184 4.28 -67.26 24.39
C ARG A 1184 4.54 -67.37 25.90
N ASP A 1185 3.62 -67.87 26.74
CA ASP A 1185 2.16 -68.16 26.62
C ASP A 1185 1.55 -68.41 28.03
N LEU A 1186 0.20 -68.54 28.10
CA LEU A 1186 -0.58 -69.45 28.98
C LEU A 1186 -0.94 -69.10 30.46
N VAL A 1187 -2.12 -69.66 30.86
CA VAL A 1187 -2.74 -69.80 32.21
C VAL A 1187 -3.16 -68.49 32.91
N THR A 1188 -4.42 -67.98 32.84
CA THR A 1188 -5.78 -68.48 33.21
C THR A 1188 -6.10 -68.58 34.71
N LEU A 1189 -7.19 -67.93 35.16
CA LEU A 1189 -8.35 -68.52 35.86
C LEU A 1189 -9.43 -67.45 36.23
N GLU A 1190 -10.71 -67.85 36.15
CA GLU A 1190 -11.91 -67.57 37.01
C GLU A 1190 -12.02 -66.30 37.90
N LYS A 1191 -13.20 -65.73 38.24
CA LYS A 1191 -14.66 -66.00 38.03
C LYS A 1191 -15.40 -64.63 38.13
N LYS A 1192 -16.47 -64.35 37.36
CA LYS A 1192 -17.93 -64.64 37.57
C LYS A 1192 -18.56 -63.89 38.77
N ASP A 1193 -19.86 -63.63 38.62
CA ASP A 1193 -20.83 -63.08 39.59
C ASP A 1193 -20.85 -61.54 39.70
N GLU A 1194 -21.95 -60.89 40.08
CA GLU A 1194 -23.36 -60.93 39.62
C GLU A 1194 -24.14 -59.81 40.37
N GLY A 1195 -25.01 -59.07 39.67
CA GLY A 1195 -26.14 -58.33 40.27
C GLY A 1195 -25.89 -57.13 41.22
N SER A 1196 -26.18 -55.93 40.72
CA SER A 1196 -27.19 -55.02 41.32
C SER A 1196 -27.62 -53.99 40.28
#